data_AF-A0A497Q1I2-F1
#
_entry.id   AF-A0A497Q1I2-F1
#
_cell.length_a   1.000
_cell.length_b   1.000
_cell.length_c   1.000
_cell.angle_alpha   90.00
_cell.angle_beta   90.00
_cell.angle_gamma   90.00
#
_symmetry.space_group_name_H-M   'P 1'
#
loop_
_entity.id
_entity.type
_entity.pdbx_description
1 polymer ?
#
loop_
_entity_poly.entity_id
_entity_poly.type
_entity_poly.pdbx_seq_one_letter_code
_entity_poly.pdbx_strand_id
1 'polypeptide(L)'
;MAQVSTIKSAISGKDSEGQPANVVGRLAGFGSIFGIIAAVVGFVAGIPLVPISGTEWTVINDSPLEWTIAGSEIYHILVAVFMFILAAAFMLQGLGSKRLREHLGGSYAHVLSLAFLASAFTGVYAKTGYDGVNYDSMIPSFLQTLYLLGAFFIIMWQLVSVLYVDTYKGWNGFLAGIFNGLFIPVLALSPVVGSAATYAAYALLLVGQLFTLFFWWSPMSAIREYARSPDTAKLAFAVVGFLTAVVGMIAVFLGPITIDEGVAVWRPWGTPIVDSSGVVTQYYTNPALVLGFSAMLVFWIMLSPRLGARELKEAHIGEDIIKGGTKYFALLLALFGVIAGAEAGTFSAGVASWGFFLTVAPAGAMFVMGASYCAKTDIVTGLPLVASSVLIMITPFTLAFIVQYAWIAVLITQAFLIVETKVRGLTGFSQGALTVLFSIGGSVALIIIMMGGLGSGPLAIWPTNRWFNITLLQGIPSTIQSPTIIVLPFLALLIRNVALSGYAHGRGYPTGSILMGGSMLFAMTIPIIAGNDSIGHVANTGAALVFALYAISLMLVMSLNLNLANDVEKGGHSFEATFIRVCTISGVIFAGIMLVLVLTFFGGLPDAIQIGFVVSMMVTFVVGTEILSAIGWLIAGFRLGMMKQGFGFFKISK
;
A
#
# COMPACT_ATOMS: atom_id res chain seq x y z
N MET A 1 -19.40 -20.08 -26.08
CA MET A 1 -19.04 -21.41 -26.64
C MET A 1 -17.60 -21.83 -26.35
N ALA A 2 -16.58 -21.00 -26.66
CA ALA A 2 -15.16 -21.35 -26.43
C ALA A 2 -14.75 -21.64 -24.96
N GLN A 3 -15.47 -21.08 -23.97
CA GLN A 3 -15.20 -21.29 -22.54
C GLN A 3 -15.80 -22.59 -21.99
N VAL A 4 -16.93 -23.04 -22.54
CA VAL A 4 -17.55 -24.32 -22.18
C VAL A 4 -16.76 -25.46 -22.83
N SER A 5 -16.20 -25.24 -24.03
CA SER A 5 -15.32 -26.21 -24.69
C SER A 5 -13.97 -26.36 -23.99
N THR A 6 -13.41 -25.31 -23.36
CA THR A 6 -12.17 -25.44 -22.56
C THR A 6 -12.39 -26.20 -21.25
N ILE A 7 -13.52 -26.01 -20.56
CA ILE A 7 -13.86 -26.81 -19.37
C ILE A 7 -14.13 -28.26 -19.77
N LYS A 8 -14.90 -28.48 -20.83
CA LYS A 8 -15.17 -29.82 -21.37
C LYS A 8 -13.88 -30.51 -21.83
N SER A 9 -12.94 -29.78 -22.43
CA SER A 9 -11.63 -30.29 -22.85
C SER A 9 -10.71 -30.60 -21.67
N ALA A 10 -10.71 -29.76 -20.61
CA ALA A 10 -9.98 -30.03 -19.37
C ALA A 10 -10.50 -31.28 -18.64
N ILE A 11 -11.80 -31.55 -18.71
CA ILE A 11 -12.44 -32.73 -18.11
C ILE A 11 -12.30 -33.97 -19.02
N SER A 12 -12.44 -33.82 -20.33
CA SER A 12 -12.40 -34.95 -21.29
C SER A 12 -10.98 -35.37 -21.67
N GLY A 13 -9.98 -34.52 -21.41
CA GLY A 13 -8.60 -34.71 -21.84
C GLY A 13 -8.41 -34.69 -23.36
N LYS A 14 -9.45 -34.27 -24.11
CA LYS A 14 -9.50 -34.25 -25.57
C LYS A 14 -9.81 -32.84 -26.08
N ASP A 15 -9.23 -32.44 -27.21
CA ASP A 15 -9.54 -31.16 -27.85
C ASP A 15 -10.89 -31.19 -28.58
N SER A 16 -11.26 -30.11 -29.27
CA SER A 16 -12.52 -30.01 -30.03
C SER A 16 -12.63 -31.00 -31.21
N GLU A 17 -11.52 -31.61 -31.63
CA GLU A 17 -11.39 -32.59 -32.71
C GLU A 17 -11.18 -34.02 -32.18
N GLY A 18 -11.17 -34.22 -30.85
CA GLY A 18 -11.08 -35.53 -30.21
C GLY A 18 -9.66 -36.06 -29.98
N GLN A 19 -8.64 -35.27 -30.31
CA GLN A 19 -7.22 -35.59 -30.07
C GLN A 19 -6.83 -35.34 -28.60
N PRO A 20 -5.82 -36.02 -28.03
CA PRO A 20 -5.38 -35.75 -26.66
C PRO A 20 -4.94 -34.28 -26.53
N ALA A 21 -5.62 -33.53 -25.67
CA ALA A 21 -5.39 -32.09 -25.53
C ALA A 21 -3.94 -31.83 -25.04
N ASN A 22 -3.24 -30.89 -25.69
CA ASN A 22 -1.94 -30.41 -25.23
C ASN A 22 -2.14 -29.51 -24.00
N VAL A 23 -2.24 -30.14 -22.83
CA VAL A 23 -2.51 -29.47 -21.56
C VAL A 23 -1.27 -28.88 -20.91
N VAL A 24 -1.47 -27.83 -20.10
CA VAL A 24 -0.39 -27.08 -19.43
C VAL A 24 0.48 -27.99 -18.55
N GLY A 25 -0.14 -28.84 -17.72
CA GLY A 25 0.59 -29.83 -16.92
C GLY A 25 -0.32 -30.81 -16.18
N ARG A 26 -0.39 -32.07 -16.63
CA ARG A 26 -1.19 -33.12 -15.96
C ARG A 26 -0.73 -33.39 -14.52
N LEU A 27 0.58 -33.52 -14.32
CA LEU A 27 1.19 -33.73 -13.00
C LEU A 27 0.90 -32.57 -12.04
N ALA A 28 0.91 -31.34 -12.56
CA ALA A 28 0.62 -30.15 -11.76
C ALA A 28 -0.83 -30.13 -11.29
N GLY A 29 -1.77 -30.58 -12.12
CA GLY A 29 -3.17 -30.73 -11.70
C GLY A 29 -3.36 -31.77 -10.57
N PHE A 30 -2.59 -32.86 -10.54
CA PHE A 30 -2.60 -33.76 -9.37
C PHE A 30 -2.16 -33.04 -8.09
N GLY A 31 -1.21 -32.10 -8.18
CA GLY A 31 -0.87 -31.24 -7.05
C GLY A 31 -2.05 -30.41 -6.55
N SER A 32 -2.94 -29.95 -7.42
CA SER A 32 -4.17 -29.26 -7.00
C SER A 32 -5.15 -30.15 -6.24
N ILE A 33 -5.14 -31.47 -6.47
CA ILE A 33 -5.94 -32.42 -5.67
C ILE A 33 -5.44 -32.46 -4.23
N PHE A 34 -4.13 -32.44 -3.99
CA PHE A 34 -3.58 -32.29 -2.64
C PHE A 34 -3.99 -30.94 -2.02
N GLY A 35 -4.02 -29.86 -2.82
CA GLY A 35 -4.56 -28.57 -2.37
C GLY A 35 -6.04 -28.64 -1.96
N ILE A 36 -6.87 -29.38 -2.71
CA ILE A 36 -8.28 -29.63 -2.37
C ILE A 36 -8.37 -30.42 -1.05
N ILE A 37 -7.56 -31.47 -0.89
CA ILE A 37 -7.51 -32.25 0.35
C ILE A 37 -7.11 -31.36 1.54
N ALA A 38 -6.08 -30.52 1.39
CA ALA A 38 -5.68 -29.56 2.43
C ALA A 38 -6.83 -28.61 2.80
N ALA A 39 -7.58 -28.11 1.81
CA ALA A 39 -8.74 -27.26 2.04
C ALA A 39 -9.84 -27.97 2.84
N VAL A 40 -10.12 -29.24 2.51
CA VAL A 40 -11.10 -30.06 3.25
C VAL A 40 -10.61 -30.33 4.67
N VAL A 41 -9.33 -30.67 4.86
CA VAL A 41 -8.74 -30.88 6.19
C VAL A 41 -8.86 -29.60 7.04
N GLY A 42 -8.52 -28.44 6.48
CA GLY A 42 -8.67 -27.16 7.18
C GLY A 42 -10.13 -26.83 7.50
N PHE A 43 -11.04 -27.07 6.55
CA PHE A 43 -12.47 -26.85 6.76
C PHE A 43 -13.03 -27.74 7.87
N VAL A 44 -12.65 -29.01 7.93
CA VAL A 44 -13.10 -29.95 8.97
C VAL A 44 -12.46 -29.62 10.33
N ALA A 45 -11.20 -29.20 10.35
CA ALA A 45 -10.51 -28.83 11.58
C ALA A 45 -11.10 -27.57 12.24
N GLY A 46 -11.63 -26.63 11.46
CA GLY A 46 -12.31 -25.43 11.98
C GLY A 46 -11.39 -24.42 12.70
N ILE A 47 -10.08 -24.59 12.61
CA ILE A 47 -9.03 -23.77 13.25
C ILE A 47 -8.01 -23.29 12.20
N PRO A 48 -7.31 -22.16 12.41
CA PRO A 48 -6.34 -21.66 11.45
C PRO A 48 -5.09 -22.53 11.39
N LEU A 49 -4.93 -23.32 10.33
CA LEU A 49 -3.79 -24.24 10.12
C LEU A 49 -2.59 -23.60 9.41
N VAL A 50 -2.69 -22.32 9.03
CA VAL A 50 -1.51 -21.53 8.62
C VAL A 50 -1.08 -20.74 9.84
N PRO A 51 0.20 -20.79 10.25
CA PRO A 51 0.67 -19.96 11.34
C PRO A 51 0.51 -18.48 11.01
N ILE A 52 -0.42 -17.84 11.70
CA ILE A 52 -0.68 -16.41 11.65
C ILE A 52 -0.58 -15.90 13.08
N SER A 53 0.01 -14.71 13.22
CA SER A 53 0.18 -14.05 14.51
C SER A 53 -1.16 -13.70 15.16
N GLY A 54 -1.16 -13.45 16.47
CA GLY A 54 -2.39 -13.14 17.21
C GLY A 54 -3.29 -14.35 17.52
N THR A 55 -2.79 -15.56 17.29
CA THR A 55 -3.43 -16.80 17.76
C THR A 55 -3.15 -16.97 19.26
N GLU A 56 -4.20 -17.08 20.08
CA GLU A 56 -4.06 -17.23 21.53
C GLU A 56 -3.34 -18.53 21.90
N TRP A 57 -2.52 -18.47 22.95
CA TRP A 57 -1.86 -19.63 23.55
C TRP A 57 -2.04 -19.58 25.06
N THR A 58 -2.14 -20.75 25.70
CA THR A 58 -2.39 -20.88 27.14
C THR A 58 -1.63 -22.05 27.73
N VAL A 59 -1.02 -21.86 28.90
CA VAL A 59 -0.43 -22.94 29.69
C VAL A 59 -1.55 -23.66 30.46
N ILE A 60 -1.62 -24.97 30.32
CA ILE A 60 -2.59 -25.87 30.96
C ILE A 60 -2.04 -26.43 32.27
N ASN A 61 -0.77 -26.81 32.28
CA ASN A 61 -0.09 -27.37 33.44
C ASN A 61 1.36 -26.89 33.48
N ASP A 62 1.87 -26.55 34.66
CA ASP A 62 3.24 -26.07 34.86
C ASP A 62 4.23 -27.22 35.11
N SER A 63 3.76 -28.41 35.52
CA SER A 63 4.62 -29.57 35.77
C SER A 63 3.84 -30.89 35.74
N PRO A 64 4.00 -31.72 34.68
CA PRO A 64 4.77 -31.45 33.45
C PRO A 64 4.20 -30.26 32.66
N LEU A 65 5.05 -29.53 31.95
CA LEU A 65 4.62 -28.38 31.14
C LEU A 65 3.69 -28.85 30.02
N GLU A 66 2.44 -28.40 30.04
CA GLU A 66 1.44 -28.64 29.00
C GLU A 66 0.85 -27.29 28.59
N TRP A 67 0.74 -27.03 27.29
CA TRP A 67 0.26 -25.74 26.78
C TRP A 67 -0.41 -25.90 25.41
N THR A 68 -1.35 -25.02 25.08
CA THR A 68 -2.12 -25.10 23.82
C THR A 68 -2.01 -23.83 22.99
N ILE A 69 -2.26 -23.97 21.69
CA ILE A 69 -2.37 -22.87 20.73
C ILE A 69 -3.75 -22.99 20.07
N ALA A 70 -4.44 -21.87 19.89
CA ALA A 70 -5.81 -21.84 19.37
C ALA A 70 -6.79 -22.74 20.16
N GLY A 71 -6.52 -22.98 21.45
CA GLY A 71 -7.31 -23.85 22.32
C GLY A 71 -7.26 -25.35 21.97
N SER A 72 -6.22 -25.82 21.25
CA SER A 72 -6.08 -27.22 20.85
C SER A 72 -4.69 -27.80 21.13
N GLU A 73 -4.63 -28.94 21.81
CA GLU A 73 -3.39 -29.70 22.08
C GLU A 73 -2.80 -30.31 20.81
N ILE A 74 -3.64 -30.62 19.82
CA ILE A 74 -3.22 -31.22 18.55
C ILE A 74 -2.94 -30.18 17.45
N TYR A 75 -3.00 -28.88 17.77
CA TYR A 75 -2.80 -27.79 16.82
C TYR A 75 -1.51 -27.95 16.01
N HIS A 76 -0.39 -28.20 16.70
CA HIS A 76 0.93 -28.36 16.09
C HIS A 76 1.00 -29.51 15.09
N ILE A 77 0.27 -30.62 15.34
CA ILE A 77 0.15 -31.75 14.42
C ILE A 77 -0.70 -31.37 13.21
N LEU A 78 -1.84 -30.71 13.42
CA LEU A 78 -2.75 -30.32 12.34
C LEU A 78 -2.10 -29.30 11.40
N VAL A 79 -1.36 -28.33 11.93
CA VAL A 79 -0.53 -27.40 11.14
C VAL A 79 0.50 -28.17 10.32
N ALA A 80 1.25 -29.09 10.95
CA ALA A 80 2.26 -29.88 10.25
C ALA A 80 1.65 -30.69 9.10
N VAL A 81 0.56 -31.41 9.35
CA VAL A 81 -0.17 -32.19 8.33
C VAL A 81 -0.65 -31.29 7.19
N PHE A 82 -1.31 -30.18 7.50
CA PHE A 82 -1.79 -29.23 6.50
C PHE A 82 -0.64 -28.69 5.63
N MET A 83 0.45 -28.27 6.25
CA MET A 83 1.63 -27.75 5.55
C MET A 83 2.34 -28.84 4.74
N PHE A 84 2.41 -30.09 5.19
CA PHE A 84 2.96 -31.17 4.36
C PHE A 84 2.10 -31.51 3.15
N ILE A 85 0.77 -31.47 3.28
CA ILE A 85 -0.15 -31.67 2.15
C ILE A 85 0.05 -30.55 1.12
N LEU A 86 0.17 -29.29 1.56
CA LEU A 86 0.46 -28.16 0.68
C LEU A 86 1.86 -28.24 0.06
N ALA A 87 2.87 -28.70 0.81
CA ALA A 87 4.20 -28.95 0.27
C ALA A 87 4.14 -30.00 -0.86
N ALA A 88 3.43 -31.11 -0.66
CA ALA A 88 3.21 -32.11 -1.71
C ALA A 88 2.50 -31.50 -2.94
N ALA A 89 1.47 -30.66 -2.71
CA ALA A 89 0.79 -29.93 -3.76
C ALA A 89 1.75 -29.06 -4.59
N PHE A 90 2.58 -28.24 -3.93
CA PHE A 90 3.54 -27.37 -4.58
C PHE A 90 4.70 -28.11 -5.23
N MET A 91 5.13 -29.23 -4.67
CA MET A 91 6.16 -30.08 -5.29
C MET A 91 5.67 -30.62 -6.64
N LEU A 92 4.46 -31.18 -6.68
CA LEU A 92 3.86 -31.72 -7.91
C LEU A 92 3.56 -30.62 -8.93
N GLN A 93 3.05 -29.47 -8.50
CA GLN A 93 2.85 -28.29 -9.35
C GLN A 93 4.18 -27.76 -9.88
N GLY A 94 5.20 -27.69 -9.04
CA GLY A 94 6.56 -27.30 -9.37
C GLY A 94 7.13 -28.20 -10.45
N LEU A 95 7.18 -29.52 -10.23
CA LEU A 95 7.67 -30.51 -11.21
C LEU A 95 6.87 -30.49 -12.52
N GLY A 96 5.54 -30.37 -12.42
CA GLY A 96 4.64 -30.33 -13.58
C GLY A 96 4.66 -29.03 -14.40
N SER A 97 5.25 -27.94 -13.87
CA SER A 97 5.26 -26.62 -14.51
C SER A 97 6.33 -26.43 -15.60
N LYS A 98 7.13 -27.45 -15.93
CA LYS A 98 8.26 -27.32 -16.89
C LYS A 98 7.84 -26.73 -18.24
N ARG A 99 6.72 -27.20 -18.81
CA ARG A 99 6.18 -26.69 -20.08
C ARG A 99 5.70 -25.25 -19.98
N LEU A 100 5.07 -24.89 -18.86
CA LEU A 100 4.66 -23.51 -18.59
C LEU A 100 5.87 -22.58 -18.52
N ARG A 101 6.96 -23.01 -17.87
CA ARG A 101 8.21 -22.26 -17.78
C ARG A 101 8.85 -22.02 -19.14
N GLU A 102 8.96 -23.08 -19.94
CA GLU A 102 9.51 -23.00 -21.31
C GLU A 102 8.69 -22.04 -22.18
N HIS A 103 7.36 -22.09 -22.09
CA HIS A 103 6.49 -21.21 -22.88
C HIS A 103 6.48 -19.75 -22.42
N LEU A 104 6.57 -19.50 -21.12
CA LEU A 104 6.64 -18.16 -20.56
C LEU A 104 8.05 -17.55 -20.63
N GLY A 105 9.06 -18.32 -21.04
CA GLY A 105 10.44 -17.84 -21.24
C GLY A 105 11.08 -17.22 -19.99
N GLY A 106 10.68 -17.63 -18.79
CA GLY A 106 11.08 -16.93 -17.57
C GLY A 106 11.07 -17.79 -16.30
N SER A 107 11.79 -17.30 -15.28
CA SER A 107 11.94 -17.97 -13.98
C SER A 107 10.69 -17.90 -13.09
N TYR A 108 9.60 -17.31 -13.59
CA TYR A 108 8.44 -16.94 -12.79
C TYR A 108 7.74 -18.13 -12.10
N ALA A 109 7.73 -19.31 -12.72
CA ALA A 109 7.13 -20.50 -12.09
C ALA A 109 8.04 -21.18 -11.04
N HIS A 110 9.29 -20.72 -10.83
CA HIS A 110 10.14 -21.21 -9.71
C HIS A 110 9.59 -20.82 -8.34
N VAL A 111 8.66 -19.85 -8.29
CA VAL A 111 7.89 -19.52 -7.08
C VAL A 111 7.18 -20.74 -6.49
N LEU A 112 6.76 -21.72 -7.31
CA LEU A 112 6.17 -22.98 -6.81
C LEU A 112 7.17 -23.81 -6.01
N SER A 113 8.45 -23.84 -6.42
CA SER A 113 9.50 -24.54 -5.68
C SER A 113 9.83 -23.83 -4.36
N LEU A 114 9.81 -22.50 -4.34
CA LEU A 114 9.99 -21.73 -3.09
C LEU A 114 8.81 -21.92 -2.14
N ALA A 115 7.58 -21.96 -2.66
CA ALA A 115 6.38 -22.26 -1.88
C ALA A 115 6.41 -23.67 -1.28
N PHE A 116 6.92 -24.67 -2.03
CA PHE A 116 7.19 -26.00 -1.50
C PHE A 116 8.15 -25.97 -0.31
N LEU A 117 9.31 -25.33 -0.45
CA LEU A 117 10.30 -25.24 0.63
C LEU A 117 9.71 -24.52 1.85
N ALA A 118 9.07 -23.37 1.64
CA ALA A 118 8.43 -22.61 2.71
C ALA A 118 7.42 -23.48 3.47
N SER A 119 6.55 -24.18 2.74
CA SER A 119 5.53 -25.02 3.35
C SER A 119 6.12 -26.22 4.11
N ALA A 120 7.13 -26.89 3.54
CA ALA A 120 7.81 -28.01 4.19
C ALA A 120 8.54 -27.59 5.46
N PHE A 121 9.31 -26.49 5.43
CA PHE A 121 10.05 -26.00 6.59
C PHE A 121 9.11 -25.58 7.73
N THR A 122 8.03 -24.86 7.42
CA THR A 122 7.04 -24.50 8.43
C THR A 122 6.38 -25.74 9.05
N GLY A 123 6.06 -26.75 8.25
CA GLY A 123 5.47 -28.01 8.74
C GLY A 123 6.41 -28.80 9.66
N VAL A 124 7.69 -28.93 9.28
CA VAL A 124 8.71 -29.56 10.12
C VAL A 124 8.86 -28.81 11.44
N TYR A 125 9.05 -27.49 11.38
CA TYR A 125 9.29 -26.67 12.57
C TYR A 125 8.08 -26.63 13.50
N ALA A 126 6.86 -26.59 12.96
CA ALA A 126 5.63 -26.63 13.78
C ALA A 126 5.60 -27.87 14.69
N LYS A 127 6.01 -29.04 14.18
CA LYS A 127 6.05 -30.27 14.98
C LYS A 127 7.28 -30.33 15.89
N THR A 128 8.48 -30.25 15.31
CA THR A 128 9.72 -30.45 16.09
C THR A 128 10.01 -29.32 17.06
N GLY A 129 9.61 -28.09 16.72
CA GLY A 129 9.78 -26.92 17.58
C GLY A 129 8.85 -26.98 18.79
N TYR A 130 7.60 -27.41 18.62
CA TYR A 130 6.64 -27.53 19.71
C TYR A 130 7.09 -28.60 20.73
N ASP A 131 7.53 -29.77 20.24
CA ASP A 131 8.05 -30.86 21.09
C ASP A 131 9.33 -30.44 21.86
N GLY A 132 10.02 -29.39 21.42
CA GLY A 132 11.23 -28.85 22.07
C GLY A 132 10.98 -27.87 23.21
N VAL A 133 9.74 -27.41 23.41
CA VAL A 133 9.39 -26.43 24.45
C VAL A 133 9.19 -27.14 25.79
N ASN A 134 10.15 -26.96 26.70
CA ASN A 134 10.13 -27.59 28.03
C ASN A 134 9.87 -26.60 29.19
N TYR A 135 9.93 -25.29 28.91
CA TYR A 135 9.70 -24.22 29.90
C TYR A 135 8.85 -23.10 29.28
N ASP A 136 7.99 -22.45 30.08
CA ASP A 136 7.12 -21.33 29.64
C ASP A 136 7.93 -20.20 28.96
N SER A 137 9.12 -19.91 29.47
CA SER A 137 10.03 -18.91 28.90
C SER A 137 10.49 -19.20 27.46
N MET A 138 10.34 -20.44 26.98
CA MET A 138 10.69 -20.85 25.61
C MET A 138 9.54 -20.65 24.61
N ILE A 139 8.29 -20.52 25.07
CA ILE A 139 7.10 -20.38 24.21
C ILE A 139 7.23 -19.18 23.25
N PRO A 140 7.62 -17.97 23.70
CA PRO A 140 7.73 -16.82 22.80
C PRO A 140 8.72 -17.02 21.66
N SER A 141 9.85 -17.69 21.91
CA SER A 141 10.88 -17.95 20.89
C SER A 141 10.43 -18.95 19.83
N PHE A 142 9.68 -19.97 20.26
CA PHE A 142 9.04 -20.91 19.35
C PHE A 142 8.00 -20.20 18.46
N LEU A 143 7.09 -19.43 19.06
CA LEU A 143 6.05 -18.70 18.32
C LEU A 143 6.65 -17.70 17.34
N GLN A 144 7.70 -16.99 17.73
CA GLN A 144 8.41 -16.06 16.86
C GLN A 144 8.94 -16.75 15.59
N THR A 145 9.67 -17.85 15.76
CA THR A 145 10.21 -18.58 14.61
C THR A 145 9.09 -19.19 13.75
N LEU A 146 8.04 -19.72 14.38
CA LEU A 146 6.89 -20.29 13.67
C LEU A 146 6.15 -19.23 12.83
N TYR A 147 5.90 -18.05 13.39
CA TYR A 147 5.23 -16.95 12.68
C TYR A 147 6.11 -16.35 11.59
N LEU A 148 7.43 -16.29 11.77
CA LEU A 148 8.37 -15.86 10.71
C LEU A 148 8.33 -16.82 9.51
N LEU A 149 8.37 -18.13 9.77
CA LEU A 149 8.23 -19.15 8.72
C LEU A 149 6.84 -19.10 8.07
N GLY A 150 5.79 -18.84 8.85
CA GLY A 150 4.44 -18.55 8.37
C GLY A 150 4.39 -17.34 7.43
N ALA A 151 5.01 -16.22 7.81
CA ALA A 151 5.10 -15.01 6.99
C ALA A 151 5.80 -15.28 5.65
N PHE A 152 6.91 -16.00 5.67
CA PHE A 152 7.62 -16.40 4.45
C PHE A 152 6.75 -17.25 3.53
N PHE A 153 6.04 -18.23 4.09
CA PHE A 153 5.06 -19.03 3.35
C PHE A 153 3.93 -18.16 2.75
N ILE A 154 3.37 -17.23 3.52
CA ILE A 154 2.31 -16.32 3.07
C ILE A 154 2.77 -15.49 1.87
N ILE A 155 3.99 -14.95 1.93
CA ILE A 155 4.56 -14.21 0.79
C ILE A 155 4.64 -15.10 -0.45
N MET A 156 5.18 -16.31 -0.32
CA MET A 156 5.27 -17.24 -1.44
C MET A 156 3.89 -17.62 -1.98
N TRP A 157 2.90 -17.82 -1.10
CA TRP A 157 1.52 -18.12 -1.45
C TRP A 157 0.87 -17.00 -2.29
N GLN A 158 1.08 -15.74 -1.89
CA GLN A 158 0.58 -14.60 -2.65
C GLN A 158 1.23 -14.55 -4.04
N LEU A 159 2.54 -14.79 -4.15
CA LEU A 159 3.23 -14.85 -5.45
C LEU A 159 2.73 -16.00 -6.34
N VAL A 160 2.43 -17.17 -5.77
CA VAL A 160 1.80 -18.27 -6.51
C VAL A 160 0.41 -17.85 -7.01
N SER A 161 -0.36 -17.11 -6.21
CA SER A 161 -1.67 -16.61 -6.62
C SER A 161 -1.57 -15.64 -7.81
N VAL A 162 -0.54 -14.77 -7.84
CA VAL A 162 -0.25 -13.91 -9.00
C VAL A 162 0.07 -14.72 -10.26
N LEU A 163 0.83 -15.83 -10.12
CA LEU A 163 1.16 -16.70 -11.25
C LEU A 163 -0.09 -17.15 -12.00
N TYR A 164 -1.15 -17.54 -11.30
CA TYR A 164 -2.38 -18.00 -11.93
C TYR A 164 -3.15 -16.91 -12.66
N VAL A 165 -3.23 -15.71 -12.09
CA VAL A 165 -3.92 -14.58 -12.73
C VAL A 165 -3.15 -14.08 -13.95
N ASP A 166 -1.84 -13.86 -13.80
CA ASP A 166 -1.02 -13.18 -14.80
C ASP A 166 -0.75 -14.06 -16.03
N THR A 167 -0.76 -15.39 -15.88
CA THR A 167 -0.41 -16.31 -16.96
C THR A 167 -1.59 -16.79 -17.81
N TYR A 168 -2.84 -16.58 -17.37
CA TYR A 168 -4.02 -17.15 -18.00
C TYR A 168 -4.88 -16.12 -18.76
N LYS A 169 -5.31 -16.44 -19.98
CA LYS A 169 -6.16 -15.54 -20.80
C LYS A 169 -7.64 -15.52 -20.37
N GLY A 170 -8.12 -16.53 -19.64
CA GLY A 170 -9.54 -16.72 -19.31
C GLY A 170 -9.91 -16.51 -17.84
N TRP A 171 -11.14 -16.91 -17.48
CA TRP A 171 -11.66 -16.77 -16.10
C TRP A 171 -11.10 -17.81 -15.12
N ASN A 172 -10.66 -18.99 -15.57
CA ASN A 172 -10.18 -20.03 -14.66
C ASN A 172 -8.94 -19.57 -13.89
N GLY A 173 -7.92 -19.01 -14.55
CA GLY A 173 -6.75 -18.46 -13.87
C GLY A 173 -7.06 -17.23 -13.03
N PHE A 174 -8.00 -16.38 -13.47
CA PHE A 174 -8.51 -15.26 -12.67
C PHE A 174 -9.12 -15.74 -11.35
N LEU A 175 -10.05 -16.69 -11.41
CA LEU A 175 -10.72 -17.23 -10.22
C LEU A 175 -9.74 -18.04 -9.34
N ALA A 176 -8.89 -18.86 -9.95
CA ALA A 176 -7.84 -19.58 -9.24
C ALA A 176 -6.96 -18.61 -8.43
N GLY A 177 -6.46 -17.56 -9.07
CA GLY A 177 -5.60 -16.60 -8.39
C GLY A 177 -6.32 -15.76 -7.34
N ILE A 178 -7.53 -15.26 -7.60
CA ILE A 178 -8.26 -14.43 -6.62
C ILE A 178 -8.70 -15.25 -5.40
N PHE A 179 -9.27 -16.43 -5.58
CA PHE A 179 -9.73 -17.24 -4.45
C PHE A 179 -8.56 -17.77 -3.61
N ASN A 180 -7.44 -18.17 -4.23
CA ASN A 180 -6.23 -18.50 -3.48
C ASN A 180 -5.61 -17.25 -2.83
N GLY A 181 -5.58 -16.10 -3.51
CA GLY A 181 -5.04 -14.86 -2.95
C GLY A 181 -5.82 -14.37 -1.72
N LEU A 182 -7.14 -14.54 -1.72
CA LEU A 182 -8.03 -14.19 -0.60
C LEU A 182 -8.01 -15.18 0.57
N PHE A 183 -7.52 -16.41 0.39
CA PHE A 183 -7.48 -17.42 1.45
C PHE A 183 -6.78 -16.90 2.72
N ILE A 184 -5.53 -16.43 2.60
CA ILE A 184 -4.75 -15.97 3.77
C ILE A 184 -5.35 -14.70 4.40
N PRO A 185 -5.69 -13.64 3.65
CA PRO A 185 -6.29 -12.44 4.22
C PRO A 185 -7.59 -12.71 4.98
N VAL A 186 -8.44 -13.62 4.47
CA VAL A 186 -9.68 -14.01 5.17
C VAL A 186 -9.37 -14.90 6.38
N LEU A 187 -8.39 -15.80 6.28
CA LEU A 187 -7.93 -16.60 7.41
C LEU A 187 -7.39 -15.72 8.55
N ALA A 188 -6.67 -14.65 8.22
CA ALA A 188 -6.13 -13.70 9.19
C ALA A 188 -7.20 -12.90 9.95
N LEU A 189 -8.46 -12.94 9.51
CA LEU A 189 -9.59 -12.37 10.25
C LEU A 189 -10.06 -13.28 11.39
N SER A 190 -9.72 -14.57 11.36
CA SER A 190 -10.24 -15.55 12.33
C SER A 190 -9.95 -15.23 13.79
N PRO A 191 -8.79 -14.66 14.17
CA PRO A 191 -8.53 -14.32 15.57
C PRO A 191 -9.45 -13.23 16.13
N VAL A 192 -10.14 -12.48 15.26
CA VAL A 192 -10.96 -11.32 15.68
C VAL A 192 -12.44 -11.52 15.35
N VAL A 193 -12.75 -12.09 14.18
CA VAL A 193 -14.13 -12.31 13.70
C VAL A 193 -14.65 -13.70 14.09
N GLY A 194 -13.77 -14.59 14.54
CA GLY A 194 -14.10 -15.94 14.99
C GLY A 194 -14.10 -16.99 13.88
N SER A 195 -14.58 -18.19 14.22
CA SER A 195 -14.46 -19.40 13.39
C SER A 195 -15.17 -19.32 12.04
N ALA A 196 -16.20 -18.47 11.89
CA ALA A 196 -16.87 -18.25 10.61
C ALA A 196 -15.90 -17.79 9.52
N ALA A 197 -14.93 -16.93 9.87
CA ALA A 197 -13.88 -16.49 8.94
C ALA A 197 -12.94 -17.65 8.57
N THR A 198 -12.63 -18.55 9.50
CA THR A 198 -11.84 -19.76 9.24
C THR A 198 -12.52 -20.66 8.21
N TYR A 199 -13.81 -20.97 8.40
CA TYR A 199 -14.56 -21.78 7.44
C TYR A 199 -14.67 -21.10 6.06
N ALA A 200 -14.90 -19.78 6.04
CA ALA A 200 -14.93 -19.01 4.80
C ALA A 200 -13.57 -19.06 4.08
N ALA A 201 -12.45 -18.90 4.80
CA ALA A 201 -11.12 -19.00 4.23
C ALA A 201 -10.87 -20.37 3.57
N TYR A 202 -11.20 -21.46 4.25
CA TYR A 202 -11.03 -22.80 3.69
C TYR A 202 -12.00 -23.10 2.54
N ALA A 203 -13.20 -22.53 2.55
CA ALA A 203 -14.11 -22.59 1.39
C ALA A 203 -13.52 -21.83 0.18
N LEU A 204 -12.93 -20.65 0.39
CA LEU A 204 -12.22 -19.91 -0.65
C LEU A 204 -11.02 -20.71 -1.18
N LEU A 205 -10.24 -21.32 -0.29
CA LEU A 205 -9.13 -22.20 -0.68
C LEU A 205 -9.61 -23.37 -1.53
N LEU A 206 -10.70 -24.05 -1.12
CA LEU A 206 -11.28 -25.17 -1.86
C LEU A 206 -11.68 -24.76 -3.29
N VAL A 207 -12.43 -23.67 -3.41
CA VAL A 207 -12.85 -23.13 -4.71
C VAL A 207 -11.63 -22.71 -5.53
N GLY A 208 -10.65 -22.04 -4.91
CA GLY A 208 -9.40 -21.65 -5.54
C GLY A 208 -8.64 -22.85 -6.11
N GLN A 209 -8.47 -23.93 -5.33
CA GLN A 209 -7.76 -25.13 -5.76
C GLN A 209 -8.51 -25.91 -6.86
N LEU A 210 -9.85 -25.90 -6.86
CA LEU A 210 -10.65 -26.44 -7.98
C LEU A 210 -10.39 -25.66 -9.28
N PHE A 211 -10.32 -24.33 -9.23
CA PHE A 211 -9.96 -23.54 -10.41
C PHE A 211 -8.48 -23.69 -10.80
N THR A 212 -7.59 -23.90 -9.83
CA THR A 212 -6.18 -24.24 -10.10
C THR A 212 -6.07 -25.57 -10.85
N LEU A 213 -6.88 -26.57 -10.49
CA LEU A 213 -6.97 -27.83 -11.22
C LEU A 213 -7.37 -27.60 -12.68
N PHE A 214 -8.43 -26.81 -12.91
CA PHE A 214 -8.88 -26.45 -14.25
C PHE A 214 -7.85 -25.61 -15.02
N PHE A 215 -7.05 -24.79 -14.35
CA PHE A 215 -5.93 -24.07 -14.95
C PHE A 215 -4.87 -25.05 -15.47
N TRP A 216 -4.41 -26.00 -14.65
CA TRP A 216 -3.34 -26.93 -15.04
C TRP A 216 -3.75 -27.93 -16.13
N TRP A 217 -5.04 -28.29 -16.17
CA TRP A 217 -5.60 -29.17 -17.20
C TRP A 217 -6.17 -28.44 -18.41
N SER A 218 -6.08 -27.11 -18.43
CA SER A 218 -6.46 -26.32 -19.60
C SER A 218 -5.51 -26.57 -20.78
N PRO A 219 -5.96 -26.34 -22.03
CA PRO A 219 -5.07 -26.39 -23.19
C PRO A 219 -4.08 -25.22 -23.16
N MET A 220 -2.87 -25.46 -23.70
CA MET A 220 -1.80 -24.44 -23.72
C MET A 220 -2.19 -23.14 -24.45
N SER A 221 -3.15 -23.20 -25.38
CA SER A 221 -3.71 -22.02 -26.05
C SER A 221 -4.38 -21.01 -25.11
N ALA A 222 -4.80 -21.46 -23.92
CA ALA A 222 -5.38 -20.61 -22.87
C ALA A 222 -4.32 -19.83 -22.07
N ILE A 223 -3.04 -20.19 -22.19
CA ILE A 223 -1.91 -19.45 -21.60
C ILE A 223 -1.55 -18.26 -22.49
N ARG A 224 -1.19 -17.14 -21.87
CA ARG A 224 -0.74 -15.94 -22.59
C ARG A 224 0.58 -16.19 -23.34
N GLU A 225 0.72 -15.51 -24.47
CA GLU A 225 2.02 -15.38 -25.15
C GLU A 225 2.91 -14.40 -24.39
N TYR A 226 4.24 -14.56 -24.54
CA TYR A 226 5.25 -13.72 -23.91
C TYR A 226 4.96 -12.21 -24.12
N ALA A 227 5.13 -11.42 -23.05
CA ALA A 227 5.01 -9.96 -23.00
C ALA A 227 3.60 -9.32 -23.11
N ARG A 228 2.48 -10.06 -23.09
CA ARG A 228 1.12 -9.46 -23.13
C ARG A 228 0.33 -9.66 -21.82
N SER A 229 -0.09 -8.59 -21.15
CA SER A 229 -1.11 -8.71 -20.10
C SER A 229 -2.49 -8.92 -20.75
N PRO A 230 -3.23 -9.98 -20.38
CA PRO A 230 -4.59 -10.16 -20.88
C PRO A 230 -5.54 -9.13 -20.26
N ASP A 231 -6.65 -8.83 -20.93
CA ASP A 231 -7.71 -7.93 -20.41
C ASP A 231 -8.23 -8.42 -19.04
N THR A 232 -8.23 -9.73 -18.82
CA THR A 232 -8.56 -10.37 -17.54
C THR A 232 -7.59 -9.99 -16.43
N ALA A 233 -6.29 -9.83 -16.71
CA ALA A 233 -5.30 -9.42 -15.72
C ALA A 233 -5.45 -7.94 -15.34
N LYS A 234 -5.83 -7.08 -16.29
CA LYS A 234 -6.18 -5.68 -16.02
C LYS A 234 -7.39 -5.58 -15.10
N LEU A 235 -8.45 -6.34 -15.40
CA LEU A 235 -9.63 -6.41 -14.54
C LEU A 235 -9.28 -6.99 -13.16
N ALA A 236 -8.41 -8.01 -13.11
CA ALA A 236 -7.94 -8.58 -11.85
C ALA A 236 -7.20 -7.56 -11.00
N PHE A 237 -6.32 -6.74 -11.60
CA PHE A 237 -5.64 -5.67 -10.88
C PHE A 237 -6.64 -4.69 -10.23
N ALA A 238 -7.70 -4.30 -10.95
CA ALA A 238 -8.74 -3.42 -10.43
C ALA A 238 -9.55 -4.08 -9.30
N VAL A 239 -10.01 -5.32 -9.53
CA VAL A 239 -10.80 -6.09 -8.55
C VAL A 239 -9.99 -6.36 -7.29
N VAL A 240 -8.73 -6.76 -7.44
CA VAL A 240 -7.82 -6.99 -6.31
C VAL A 240 -7.51 -5.70 -5.58
N GLY A 241 -7.34 -4.56 -6.27
CA GLY A 241 -7.19 -3.26 -5.60
C GLY A 241 -8.38 -2.89 -4.71
N PHE A 242 -9.60 -3.10 -5.20
CA PHE A 242 -10.81 -2.94 -4.39
C PHE A 242 -10.86 -3.92 -3.22
N LEU A 243 -10.60 -5.21 -3.45
CA LEU A 243 -10.57 -6.22 -2.39
C LEU A 243 -9.51 -5.93 -1.32
N THR A 244 -8.34 -5.41 -1.71
CA THR A 244 -7.30 -4.95 -0.79
C THR A 244 -7.81 -3.83 0.11
N ALA A 245 -8.55 -2.87 -0.44
CA ALA A 245 -9.17 -1.80 0.35
C ALA A 245 -10.29 -2.33 1.28
N VAL A 246 -11.07 -3.32 0.85
CA VAL A 246 -12.10 -3.98 1.68
C VAL A 246 -11.48 -4.78 2.83
N VAL A 247 -10.42 -5.56 2.58
CA VAL A 247 -9.69 -6.26 3.65
C VAL A 247 -9.04 -5.26 4.60
N GLY A 248 -8.40 -4.23 4.07
CA GLY A 248 -7.79 -3.18 4.89
C GLY A 248 -8.81 -2.39 5.72
N MET A 249 -10.05 -2.24 5.25
CA MET A 249 -11.15 -1.63 6.03
C MET A 249 -11.29 -2.28 7.41
N ILE A 250 -11.15 -3.61 7.49
CA ILE A 250 -11.27 -4.34 8.75
C ILE A 250 -10.12 -3.94 9.68
N ALA A 251 -8.89 -3.88 9.18
CA ALA A 251 -7.75 -3.42 9.97
C ALA A 251 -7.86 -1.93 10.37
N VAL A 252 -8.49 -1.08 9.55
CA VAL A 252 -8.65 0.35 9.84
C VAL A 252 -9.77 0.63 10.83
N PHE A 253 -10.83 -0.18 10.88
CA PHE A 253 -12.00 0.10 11.73
C PHE A 253 -12.15 -0.81 12.95
N LEU A 254 -11.61 -2.05 12.90
CA LEU A 254 -11.76 -3.02 13.99
C LEU A 254 -10.56 -2.99 14.93
N GLY A 255 -10.72 -2.33 16.08
CA GLY A 255 -9.67 -2.20 17.12
C GLY A 255 -9.07 -0.79 17.29
N PRO A 256 -8.59 -0.10 16.22
CA PRO A 256 -7.87 1.17 16.39
C PRO A 256 -8.75 2.37 16.75
N ILE A 257 -10.08 2.27 16.62
CA ILE A 257 -10.99 3.35 17.02
C ILE A 257 -11.28 3.25 18.51
N THR A 258 -10.82 4.25 19.28
CA THR A 258 -11.00 4.35 20.73
C THR A 258 -11.66 5.67 21.11
N ILE A 259 -12.22 5.76 22.32
CA ILE A 259 -12.76 7.01 22.85
C ILE A 259 -11.72 7.63 23.79
N ASP A 260 -11.34 8.87 23.52
CA ASP A 260 -10.44 9.67 24.37
C ASP A 260 -11.13 11.00 24.71
N GLU A 261 -11.22 11.33 26.00
CA GLU A 261 -12.00 12.45 26.55
C GLU A 261 -13.40 12.66 25.92
N GLY A 262 -14.10 11.57 25.58
CA GLY A 262 -15.43 11.61 24.95
C GLY A 262 -15.45 11.80 23.42
N VAL A 263 -14.29 11.84 22.77
CA VAL A 263 -14.14 11.99 21.31
C VAL A 263 -13.57 10.70 20.71
N ALA A 264 -14.10 10.29 19.55
CA ALA A 264 -13.58 9.13 18.83
C ALA A 264 -12.25 9.45 18.12
N VAL A 265 -11.19 8.75 18.51
CA VAL A 265 -9.85 8.85 17.93
C VAL A 265 -9.44 7.51 17.31
N TRP A 266 -8.65 7.58 16.25
CA TRP A 266 -8.04 6.45 15.56
C TRP A 266 -6.57 6.33 15.96
N ARG A 267 -6.16 5.17 16.48
CA ARG A 267 -4.79 4.87 16.91
C ARG A 267 -4.05 4.09 15.82
N PRO A 268 -2.76 4.41 15.55
CA PRO A 268 -1.90 3.61 14.69
C PRO A 268 -1.93 2.11 15.02
N TRP A 269 -1.79 1.27 14.01
CA TRP A 269 -1.78 -0.18 14.18
C TRP A 269 -0.70 -0.67 15.14
N GLY A 270 0.44 0.04 15.16
CA GLY A 270 1.55 -0.20 16.05
C GLY A 270 1.37 0.25 17.49
N THR A 271 0.21 0.78 17.89
CA THR A 271 0.00 1.26 19.26
C THR A 271 -0.20 0.09 20.24
N PRO A 272 0.73 -0.12 21.18
CA PRO A 272 0.60 -1.20 22.16
C PRO A 272 -0.38 -0.82 23.28
N ILE A 273 -0.93 -1.84 23.92
CA ILE A 273 -1.58 -1.78 25.22
C ILE A 273 -0.55 -2.26 26.23
N VAL A 274 -0.23 -1.39 27.17
CA VAL A 274 0.79 -1.61 28.19
C VAL A 274 0.09 -1.85 29.52
N ASP A 275 0.51 -2.89 30.24
CA ASP A 275 -0.02 -3.17 31.58
C ASP A 275 0.54 -2.22 32.65
N SER A 276 0.08 -2.38 33.90
CA SER A 276 0.54 -1.58 35.04
C SER A 276 2.04 -1.75 35.36
N SER A 277 2.69 -2.79 34.83
CA SER A 277 4.12 -3.06 34.96
C SER A 277 4.96 -2.51 33.80
N GLY A 278 4.34 -1.85 32.81
CA GLY A 278 5.07 -1.33 31.65
C GLY A 278 5.34 -2.36 30.55
N VAL A 279 4.77 -3.57 30.65
CA VAL A 279 4.95 -4.65 29.68
C VAL A 279 3.86 -4.59 28.61
N VAL A 280 4.26 -4.74 27.35
CA VAL A 280 3.31 -4.81 26.22
C VAL A 280 2.58 -6.15 26.28
N THR A 281 1.27 -6.10 26.51
CA THR A 281 0.43 -7.31 26.60
C THR A 281 -0.29 -7.59 25.29
N GLN A 282 -0.70 -6.55 24.55
CA GLN A 282 -1.40 -6.67 23.29
C GLN A 282 -1.28 -5.38 22.45
N TYR A 283 -1.84 -5.38 21.24
CA TYR A 283 -2.00 -4.17 20.42
C TYR A 283 -3.48 -3.79 20.32
N TYR A 284 -3.78 -2.50 20.17
CA TYR A 284 -5.16 -2.05 19.92
C TYR A 284 -5.75 -2.67 18.65
N THR A 285 -4.94 -2.84 17.61
CA THR A 285 -5.30 -3.59 16.41
C THR A 285 -4.59 -4.92 16.43
N ASN A 286 -5.33 -6.02 16.28
CA ASN A 286 -4.71 -7.34 16.20
C ASN A 286 -3.74 -7.38 14.98
N PRO A 287 -2.44 -7.71 15.16
CA PRO A 287 -1.46 -7.74 14.08
C PRO A 287 -1.83 -8.66 12.90
N ALA A 288 -2.66 -9.69 13.14
CA ALA A 288 -3.19 -10.57 12.10
C ALA A 288 -3.95 -9.79 11.00
N LEU A 289 -4.74 -8.78 11.39
CA LEU A 289 -5.52 -7.98 10.45
C LEU A 289 -4.62 -7.19 9.50
N VAL A 290 -3.54 -6.63 10.04
CA VAL A 290 -2.54 -5.86 9.28
C VAL A 290 -1.70 -6.78 8.39
N LEU A 291 -1.39 -7.99 8.86
CA LEU A 291 -0.76 -9.04 8.06
C LEU A 291 -1.65 -9.44 6.87
N GLY A 292 -2.95 -9.65 7.09
CA GLY A 292 -3.92 -9.95 6.03
C GLY A 292 -4.02 -8.83 5.00
N PHE A 293 -4.05 -7.58 5.45
CA PHE A 293 -4.01 -6.41 4.58
C PHE A 293 -2.70 -6.32 3.77
N SER A 294 -1.56 -6.52 4.42
CA SER A 294 -0.23 -6.50 3.79
C SER A 294 -0.06 -7.62 2.77
N ALA A 295 -0.61 -8.81 3.03
CA ALA A 295 -0.64 -9.92 2.08
C ALA A 295 -1.44 -9.56 0.81
N MET A 296 -2.57 -8.87 0.96
CA MET A 296 -3.33 -8.34 -0.18
C MET A 296 -2.57 -7.24 -0.94
N LEU A 297 -1.82 -6.37 -0.25
CA LEU A 297 -0.94 -5.40 -0.90
C LEU A 297 0.13 -6.09 -1.76
N VAL A 298 0.77 -7.14 -1.26
CA VAL A 298 1.73 -7.96 -2.03
C VAL A 298 1.07 -8.50 -3.30
N PHE A 299 -0.13 -9.08 -3.16
CA PHE A 299 -0.89 -9.61 -4.29
C PHE A 299 -1.23 -8.54 -5.32
N TRP A 300 -1.74 -7.39 -4.86
CA TRP A 300 -2.15 -6.28 -5.71
C TRP A 300 -0.98 -5.63 -6.46
N ILE A 301 0.12 -5.30 -5.76
CA ILE A 301 1.31 -4.66 -6.34
C ILE A 301 1.91 -5.56 -7.43
N MET A 302 1.96 -6.86 -7.18
CA MET A 302 2.54 -7.80 -8.14
C MET A 302 1.69 -7.98 -9.39
N LEU A 303 0.36 -7.87 -9.28
CA LEU A 303 -0.58 -7.88 -10.40
C LEU A 303 -0.56 -6.61 -11.27
N SER A 304 0.25 -5.59 -10.94
CA SER A 304 0.31 -4.38 -11.76
C SER A 304 0.60 -4.74 -13.24
N PRO A 305 -0.29 -4.35 -14.18
CA PRO A 305 -0.28 -4.88 -15.53
C PRO A 305 0.88 -4.34 -16.37
N ARG A 306 1.45 -5.21 -17.21
CA ARG A 306 2.39 -4.87 -18.29
C ARG A 306 1.60 -4.40 -19.52
N LEU A 307 1.58 -3.11 -19.82
CA LEU A 307 0.98 -2.52 -21.02
C LEU A 307 1.73 -3.02 -22.25
N GLY A 308 0.98 -3.61 -23.19
CA GLY A 308 1.53 -4.18 -24.42
C GLY A 308 1.66 -3.13 -25.53
N ALA A 309 2.59 -3.38 -26.46
CA ALA A 309 2.94 -2.60 -27.66
C ALA A 309 1.79 -2.04 -28.53
N ARG A 310 0.55 -2.48 -28.32
CA ARG A 310 -0.62 -2.04 -29.12
C ARG A 310 -1.35 -0.84 -28.51
N GLU A 311 -1.19 -0.59 -27.21
CA GLU A 311 -1.66 0.65 -26.54
C GLU A 311 -0.61 1.78 -26.64
N LEU A 312 0.59 1.43 -27.10
CA LEU A 312 1.72 2.32 -27.29
C LEU A 312 1.64 3.20 -28.54
N LYS A 313 0.69 2.94 -29.45
CA LYS A 313 0.58 3.71 -30.69
C LYS A 313 -0.27 4.97 -30.61
N GLU A 314 -0.94 5.24 -29.49
CA GLU A 314 -1.74 6.47 -29.32
C GLU A 314 -1.44 7.28 -28.05
N ALA A 315 -0.59 6.80 -27.14
CA ALA A 315 -0.40 7.47 -25.85
C ALA A 315 0.95 8.18 -25.74
N HIS A 316 0.92 9.51 -25.56
CA HIS A 316 1.96 10.30 -24.87
C HIS A 316 2.07 9.95 -23.36
N ILE A 317 1.55 8.79 -22.93
CA ILE A 317 1.46 8.36 -21.53
C ILE A 317 2.18 7.03 -21.41
N GLY A 318 3.25 7.01 -20.61
CA GLY A 318 4.17 5.89 -20.50
C GLY A 318 3.52 4.58 -20.06
N GLU A 319 4.13 3.50 -20.51
CA GLU A 319 3.88 2.09 -20.20
C GLU A 319 3.80 1.82 -18.66
N ASP A 320 2.92 0.91 -18.21
CA ASP A 320 2.60 0.35 -16.85
C ASP A 320 2.48 1.30 -15.65
N ILE A 321 1.36 1.23 -14.90
CA ILE A 321 1.07 2.14 -13.76
C ILE A 321 2.23 2.24 -12.78
N ILE A 322 2.95 1.12 -12.55
CA ILE A 322 4.09 1.06 -11.64
C ILE A 322 5.20 0.22 -12.27
N LYS A 323 6.39 0.81 -12.43
CA LYS A 323 7.55 0.18 -13.07
C LYS A 323 8.81 0.25 -12.21
N GLY A 324 9.76 -0.62 -12.56
CA GLY A 324 11.14 -0.53 -12.10
C GLY A 324 11.29 -0.52 -10.58
N GLY A 325 12.21 0.30 -10.08
CA GLY A 325 12.52 0.40 -8.66
C GLY A 325 11.31 0.75 -7.78
N THR A 326 10.37 1.56 -8.27
CA THR A 326 9.17 1.97 -7.51
C THR A 326 8.25 0.79 -7.19
N LYS A 327 8.06 -0.14 -8.15
CA LYS A 327 7.28 -1.37 -7.92
C LYS A 327 7.94 -2.23 -6.85
N TYR A 328 9.25 -2.46 -6.96
CA TYR A 328 9.97 -3.31 -6.03
C TYR A 328 10.10 -2.68 -4.64
N PHE A 329 10.16 -1.36 -4.55
CA PHE A 329 10.15 -0.66 -3.26
C PHE A 329 8.78 -0.73 -2.58
N ALA A 330 7.68 -0.50 -3.31
CA ALA A 330 6.33 -0.71 -2.77
C ALA A 330 6.13 -2.17 -2.31
N LEU A 331 6.61 -3.13 -3.11
CA LEU A 331 6.59 -4.54 -2.77
C LEU A 331 7.41 -4.80 -1.50
N LEU A 332 8.64 -4.28 -1.40
CA LEU A 332 9.49 -4.42 -0.22
C LEU A 332 8.78 -3.94 1.04
N LEU A 333 8.10 -2.78 0.98
CA LEU A 333 7.32 -2.26 2.10
C LEU A 333 6.14 -3.18 2.46
N ALA A 334 5.41 -3.69 1.47
CA ALA A 334 4.33 -4.66 1.73
C ALA A 334 4.87 -5.97 2.35
N LEU A 335 6.03 -6.46 1.91
CA LEU A 335 6.71 -7.63 2.48
C LEU A 335 7.13 -7.39 3.94
N PHE A 336 7.73 -6.23 4.23
CA PHE A 336 8.03 -5.83 5.60
C PHE A 336 6.78 -5.70 6.47
N GLY A 337 5.64 -5.27 5.90
CA GLY A 337 4.35 -5.26 6.60
C GLY A 337 3.87 -6.66 7.00
N VAL A 338 4.03 -7.66 6.12
CA VAL A 338 3.71 -9.06 6.44
C VAL A 338 4.60 -9.60 7.56
N ILE A 339 5.92 -9.34 7.49
CA ILE A 339 6.88 -9.77 8.52
C ILE A 339 6.60 -9.06 9.85
N ALA A 340 6.40 -7.75 9.84
CA ALA A 340 6.09 -6.98 11.04
C ALA A 340 4.77 -7.43 11.69
N GLY A 341 3.75 -7.73 10.89
CA GLY A 341 2.49 -8.30 11.39
C GLY A 341 2.67 -9.66 12.05
N ALA A 342 3.55 -10.51 11.49
CA ALA A 342 3.86 -11.81 12.06
C ALA A 342 4.63 -11.70 13.39
N GLU A 343 5.71 -10.90 13.42
CA GLU A 343 6.56 -10.72 14.59
C GLU A 343 5.86 -9.97 15.72
N ALA A 344 5.03 -8.97 15.39
CA ALA A 344 4.33 -8.16 16.40
C ALA A 344 3.34 -8.98 17.24
N GLY A 345 2.72 -10.03 16.68
CA GLY A 345 1.80 -10.87 17.46
C GLY A 345 2.48 -11.94 18.33
N THR A 346 3.79 -11.86 18.56
CA THR A 346 4.52 -12.69 19.54
C THR A 346 4.55 -12.06 20.94
N PHE A 347 4.27 -10.76 21.05
CA PHE A 347 4.24 -9.97 22.30
C PHE A 347 5.49 -10.09 23.20
N SER A 348 6.64 -10.51 22.65
CA SER A 348 7.91 -10.56 23.39
C SER A 348 8.52 -9.16 23.59
N ALA A 349 9.33 -8.93 24.62
CA ALA A 349 9.84 -7.59 24.97
C ALA A 349 10.63 -6.84 23.86
N GLY A 350 11.04 -7.51 22.77
CA GLY A 350 11.65 -6.89 21.57
C GLY A 350 10.64 -6.37 20.52
N VAL A 351 9.34 -6.60 20.73
CA VAL A 351 8.23 -6.33 19.81
C VAL A 351 7.91 -4.84 19.64
N ALA A 352 8.34 -3.98 20.58
CA ALA A 352 8.19 -2.54 20.47
C ALA A 352 8.84 -1.94 19.19
N SER A 353 9.84 -2.61 18.60
CA SER A 353 10.45 -2.19 17.33
C SER A 353 9.59 -2.53 16.10
N TRP A 354 8.85 -3.64 16.13
CA TRP A 354 8.00 -4.10 15.03
C TRP A 354 6.70 -3.30 14.91
N GLY A 355 6.21 -2.70 16.01
CA GLY A 355 5.04 -1.82 16.00
C GLY A 355 5.17 -0.63 15.04
N PHE A 356 6.38 -0.05 14.92
CA PHE A 356 6.64 1.01 13.94
C PHE A 356 6.40 0.53 12.51
N PHE A 357 6.99 -0.60 12.14
CA PHE A 357 6.84 -1.19 10.79
C PHE A 357 5.43 -1.69 10.53
N LEU A 358 4.69 -2.11 11.57
CA LEU A 358 3.29 -2.50 11.47
C LEU A 358 2.41 -1.37 10.91
N THR A 359 2.75 -0.11 11.18
CA THR A 359 2.03 1.05 10.63
C THR A 359 2.68 1.57 9.35
N VAL A 360 3.99 1.83 9.38
CA VAL A 360 4.69 2.56 8.29
C VAL A 360 4.82 1.74 7.03
N ALA A 361 5.06 0.43 7.13
CA ALA A 361 5.33 -0.39 5.96
C ALA A 361 4.08 -0.53 5.05
N PRO A 362 2.91 -0.98 5.55
CA PRO A 362 1.69 -1.04 4.73
C PRO A 362 1.18 0.34 4.28
N ALA A 363 1.18 1.36 5.17
CA ALA A 363 0.80 2.72 4.78
C ALA A 363 1.75 3.28 3.72
N GLY A 364 3.05 3.00 3.85
CA GLY A 364 4.04 3.43 2.90
C GLY A 364 3.87 2.78 1.52
N ALA A 365 3.56 1.48 1.47
CA ALA A 365 3.21 0.81 0.22
C ALA A 365 2.00 1.48 -0.46
N MET A 366 0.96 1.84 0.30
CA MET A 366 -0.19 2.60 -0.22
C MET A 366 0.21 3.98 -0.76
N PHE A 367 1.09 4.71 -0.07
CA PHE A 367 1.56 6.01 -0.55
C PHE A 367 2.27 5.85 -1.90
N VAL A 368 3.18 4.89 -2.03
CA VAL A 368 3.91 4.65 -3.29
C VAL A 368 2.94 4.28 -4.43
N MET A 369 1.94 3.44 -4.15
CA MET A 369 0.87 3.12 -5.10
C MET A 369 0.12 4.39 -5.53
N GLY A 370 -0.37 5.17 -4.56
CA GLY A 370 -1.13 6.39 -4.81
C GLY A 370 -0.32 7.43 -5.58
N ALA A 371 0.96 7.58 -5.23
CA ALA A 371 1.87 8.48 -5.93
C ALA A 371 2.14 8.05 -7.37
N SER A 372 2.24 6.75 -7.62
CA SER A 372 2.38 6.21 -8.98
C SER A 372 1.12 6.46 -9.84
N TYR A 373 -0.07 6.35 -9.25
CA TYR A 373 -1.32 6.75 -9.93
C TYR A 373 -1.34 8.24 -10.28
N CYS A 374 -0.99 9.11 -9.31
CA CYS A 374 -0.93 10.56 -9.55
C CYS A 374 0.11 10.95 -10.61
N ALA A 375 1.26 10.27 -10.64
CA ALA A 375 2.25 10.45 -11.71
C ALA A 375 1.63 10.16 -13.08
N LYS A 376 0.73 9.18 -13.18
CA LYS A 376 0.00 8.88 -14.42
C LYS A 376 -1.20 9.79 -14.69
N THR A 377 -1.33 10.91 -13.99
CA THR A 377 -2.49 11.81 -14.01
C THR A 377 -3.79 11.18 -13.49
N ASP A 378 -3.72 10.03 -12.81
CA ASP A 378 -4.85 9.42 -12.11
C ASP A 378 -4.95 9.94 -10.69
N ILE A 379 -5.49 11.14 -10.59
CA ILE A 379 -5.66 11.87 -9.34
C ILE A 379 -6.82 11.30 -8.51
N VAL A 380 -7.87 10.81 -9.17
CA VAL A 380 -9.05 10.23 -8.51
C VAL A 380 -8.68 8.99 -7.72
N THR A 381 -7.86 8.10 -8.26
CA THR A 381 -7.41 6.91 -7.52
C THR A 381 -6.24 7.24 -6.59
N GLY A 382 -5.30 8.06 -7.05
CA GLY A 382 -4.03 8.27 -6.38
C GLY A 382 -4.11 9.10 -5.08
N LEU A 383 -4.86 10.20 -5.08
CA LEU A 383 -4.92 11.08 -3.91
C LEU A 383 -5.61 10.47 -2.68
N PRO A 384 -6.73 9.72 -2.80
CA PRO A 384 -7.30 9.02 -1.65
C PRO A 384 -6.33 8.05 -0.99
N LEU A 385 -5.50 7.34 -1.78
CA LEU A 385 -4.47 6.44 -1.26
C LEU A 385 -3.38 7.21 -0.50
N VAL A 386 -2.90 8.32 -1.07
CA VAL A 386 -1.92 9.22 -0.42
C VAL A 386 -2.47 9.78 0.88
N ALA A 387 -3.68 10.35 0.86
CA ALA A 387 -4.30 10.93 2.05
C ALA A 387 -4.52 9.88 3.16
N SER A 388 -5.07 8.71 2.81
CA SER A 388 -5.28 7.63 3.77
C SER A 388 -3.97 7.14 4.39
N SER A 389 -2.92 6.98 3.57
CA SER A 389 -1.61 6.54 4.07
C SER A 389 -1.01 7.54 5.07
N VAL A 390 -1.09 8.84 4.78
CA VAL A 390 -0.58 9.90 5.66
C VAL A 390 -1.33 9.91 6.98
N LEU A 391 -2.67 9.85 6.94
CA LEU A 391 -3.52 9.91 8.12
C LEU A 391 -3.34 8.69 9.05
N ILE A 392 -3.11 7.51 8.49
CA ILE A 392 -2.86 6.26 9.25
C ILE A 392 -1.48 6.27 9.94
N MET A 393 -0.51 7.05 9.44
CA MET A 393 0.82 7.16 10.05
C MET A 393 0.90 8.17 11.20
N ILE A 394 -0.13 9.01 11.39
CA ILE A 394 -0.14 10.03 12.44
C ILE A 394 -0.24 9.36 13.82
N THR A 395 0.74 9.65 14.66
CA THR A 395 0.88 9.13 16.03
C THR A 395 0.76 10.31 17.01
N PRO A 396 0.25 10.16 18.25
CA PRO A 396 -0.28 8.93 18.87
C PRO A 396 -1.68 8.53 18.38
N PHE A 397 -2.44 9.45 17.79
CA PHE A 397 -3.76 9.19 17.22
C PHE A 397 -4.19 10.32 16.26
N THR A 398 -5.24 10.05 15.48
CA THR A 398 -5.92 11.00 14.58
C THR A 398 -7.40 11.05 14.88
N LEU A 399 -8.10 12.13 14.54
CA LEU A 399 -9.55 12.16 14.58
C LEU A 399 -10.16 11.06 13.69
N ALA A 400 -10.97 10.17 14.29
CA ALA A 400 -11.42 8.96 13.61
C ALA A 400 -12.22 9.24 12.33
N PHE A 401 -13.07 10.27 12.33
CA PHE A 401 -13.88 10.63 11.17
C PHE A 401 -13.03 11.04 9.95
N ILE A 402 -11.85 11.63 10.16
CA ILE A 402 -10.96 12.06 9.07
C ILE A 402 -10.35 10.83 8.38
N VAL A 403 -9.91 9.84 9.16
CA VAL A 403 -9.41 8.55 8.64
C VAL A 403 -10.54 7.81 7.91
N GLN A 404 -11.74 7.78 8.48
CA GLN A 404 -12.91 7.13 7.86
C GLN A 404 -13.25 7.73 6.50
N TYR A 405 -13.35 9.05 6.38
CA TYR A 405 -13.66 9.69 5.11
C TYR A 405 -12.58 9.44 4.03
N ALA A 406 -11.30 9.49 4.41
CA ALA A 406 -10.22 9.19 3.49
C ALA A 406 -10.28 7.72 2.99
N TRP A 407 -10.55 6.77 3.89
CA TRP A 407 -10.66 5.35 3.54
C TRP A 407 -11.90 5.04 2.68
N ILE A 408 -13.05 5.67 2.99
CA ILE A 408 -14.26 5.56 2.18
C ILE A 408 -14.00 6.08 0.75
N ALA A 409 -13.24 7.17 0.61
CA ALA A 409 -12.84 7.65 -0.70
C ALA A 409 -12.01 6.61 -1.46
N VAL A 410 -11.05 5.94 -0.81
CA VAL A 410 -10.28 4.83 -1.43
C VAL A 410 -11.21 3.72 -1.94
N LEU A 411 -12.19 3.30 -1.15
CA LEU A 411 -13.13 2.23 -1.55
C LEU A 411 -13.94 2.63 -2.79
N ILE A 412 -14.50 3.84 -2.77
CA ILE A 412 -15.33 4.36 -3.86
C ILE A 412 -14.49 4.47 -5.13
N THR A 413 -13.28 5.02 -5.06
CA THR A 413 -12.45 5.23 -6.25
C THR A 413 -11.91 3.92 -6.82
N GLN A 414 -11.53 2.97 -5.97
CA GLN A 414 -11.16 1.61 -6.42
C GLN A 414 -12.35 0.87 -7.06
N ALA A 415 -13.58 1.03 -6.53
CA ALA A 415 -14.77 0.46 -7.13
C ALA A 415 -15.06 1.06 -8.52
N PHE A 416 -14.89 2.37 -8.69
CA PHE A 416 -15.01 3.01 -10.00
C PHE A 416 -13.93 2.55 -10.97
N LEU A 417 -12.73 2.24 -10.50
CA LEU A 417 -11.65 1.72 -11.34
C LEU A 417 -12.02 0.36 -11.97
N ILE A 418 -12.76 -0.50 -11.25
CA ILE A 418 -13.31 -1.75 -11.82
C ILE A 418 -14.23 -1.45 -13.00
N VAL A 419 -15.13 -0.47 -12.84
CA VAL A 419 -16.06 -0.05 -13.90
C VAL A 419 -15.28 0.51 -15.09
N GLU A 420 -14.30 1.37 -14.83
CA GLU A 420 -13.45 1.97 -15.86
C GLU A 420 -12.66 0.91 -16.65
N THR A 421 -12.05 -0.05 -15.95
CA THR A 421 -11.32 -1.15 -16.59
C THR A 421 -12.25 -2.03 -17.42
N LYS A 422 -13.47 -2.30 -16.94
CA LYS A 422 -14.44 -3.12 -17.68
C LYS A 422 -15.00 -2.39 -18.91
N VAL A 423 -15.27 -1.09 -18.81
CA VAL A 423 -15.91 -0.31 -19.88
C VAL A 423 -14.90 0.15 -20.93
N ARG A 424 -13.72 0.61 -20.50
CA ARG A 424 -12.70 1.24 -21.37
C ARG A 424 -11.40 0.44 -21.51
N GLY A 425 -11.17 -0.60 -20.69
CA GLY A 425 -9.91 -1.36 -20.70
C GLY A 425 -8.73 -0.64 -20.05
N LEU A 426 -8.98 0.51 -19.41
CA LEU A 426 -7.97 1.33 -18.75
C LEU A 426 -7.86 0.97 -17.27
N THR A 427 -6.64 0.95 -16.75
CA THR A 427 -6.35 0.57 -15.35
C THR A 427 -6.20 1.80 -14.44
N GLY A 428 -6.59 2.98 -14.93
CA GLY A 428 -6.60 4.24 -14.20
C GLY A 428 -7.31 5.34 -15.00
N PHE A 429 -7.66 6.44 -14.34
CA PHE A 429 -8.33 7.59 -14.94
C PHE A 429 -7.31 8.59 -15.48
N SER A 430 -7.21 8.78 -16.80
CA SER A 430 -6.34 9.86 -17.33
C SER A 430 -7.04 11.22 -17.19
N GLN A 431 -6.58 12.04 -16.24
CA GLN A 431 -7.24 13.28 -15.85
C GLN A 431 -6.26 14.43 -15.64
N GLY A 432 -5.63 14.87 -16.74
CA GLY A 432 -4.68 15.99 -16.74
C GLY A 432 -5.24 17.26 -16.08
N ALA A 433 -6.53 17.56 -16.26
CA ALA A 433 -7.16 18.73 -15.64
C ALA A 433 -7.19 18.65 -14.11
N LEU A 434 -7.46 17.46 -13.54
CA LEU A 434 -7.45 17.28 -12.09
C LEU A 434 -6.03 17.35 -11.52
N THR A 435 -5.02 16.92 -12.29
CA THR A 435 -3.62 17.10 -11.89
C THR A 435 -3.29 18.58 -11.69
N VAL A 436 -3.75 19.46 -12.59
CA VAL A 436 -3.61 20.91 -12.46
C VAL A 436 -4.35 21.41 -11.22
N LEU A 437 -5.64 21.08 -11.09
CA LEU A 437 -6.51 21.60 -10.03
C LEU A 437 -6.03 21.19 -8.64
N PHE A 438 -5.58 19.95 -8.44
CA PHE A 438 -5.08 19.50 -7.13
C PHE A 438 -3.66 20.00 -6.81
N SER A 439 -2.82 20.26 -7.82
CA SER A 439 -1.54 20.95 -7.60
C SER A 439 -1.76 22.38 -7.09
N ILE A 440 -2.70 23.10 -7.71
CA ILE A 440 -3.11 24.44 -7.28
C ILE A 440 -3.83 24.37 -5.93
N GLY A 441 -4.75 23.43 -5.73
CA GLY A 441 -5.49 23.26 -4.49
C GLY A 441 -4.59 22.98 -3.28
N GLY A 442 -3.58 22.11 -3.44
CA GLY A 442 -2.58 21.88 -2.39
C GLY A 442 -1.76 23.12 -2.06
N SER A 443 -1.37 23.89 -3.09
CA SER A 443 -0.67 25.17 -2.94
C SER A 443 -1.52 26.24 -2.24
N VAL A 444 -2.78 26.39 -2.63
CA VAL A 444 -3.75 27.31 -2.00
C VAL A 444 -4.02 26.91 -0.56
N ALA A 445 -4.19 25.61 -0.27
CA ALA A 445 -4.33 25.12 1.10
C ALA A 445 -3.10 25.49 1.94
N LEU A 446 -1.89 25.30 1.40
CA LEU A 446 -0.66 25.73 2.06
C LEU A 446 -0.68 27.25 2.33
N ILE A 447 -1.01 28.08 1.35
CA ILE A 447 -1.07 29.54 1.50
C ILE A 447 -2.03 29.93 2.61
N ILE A 448 -3.25 29.39 2.61
CA ILE A 448 -4.28 29.68 3.62
C ILE A 448 -3.77 29.29 5.01
N ILE A 449 -3.15 28.11 5.14
CA ILE A 449 -2.57 27.63 6.40
C ILE A 449 -1.42 28.55 6.85
N MET A 450 -0.48 28.88 5.94
CA MET A 450 0.67 29.74 6.21
C MET A 450 0.28 31.17 6.60
N MET A 451 -0.85 31.67 6.09
CA MET A 451 -1.42 32.97 6.42
C MET A 451 -2.29 32.97 7.68
N GLY A 452 -2.52 31.80 8.30
CA GLY A 452 -3.29 31.71 9.55
C GLY A 452 -4.80 31.52 9.38
N GLY A 453 -5.26 30.99 8.24
CA GLY A 453 -6.67 30.68 7.98
C GLY A 453 -7.29 29.64 8.93
N LEU A 454 -6.47 28.99 9.77
CA LEU A 454 -6.89 28.08 10.84
C LEU A 454 -7.06 28.77 12.20
N GLY A 455 -7.16 30.10 12.25
CA GLY A 455 -7.71 30.82 13.41
C GLY A 455 -6.70 31.48 14.37
N SER A 456 -5.39 31.40 14.13
CA SER A 456 -4.41 32.21 14.89
C SER A 456 -3.12 32.52 14.16
N GLY A 457 -3.21 33.43 13.18
CA GLY A 457 -2.04 34.09 12.61
C GLY A 457 -1.09 33.17 11.83
N PRO A 458 -0.09 33.77 11.15
CA PRO A 458 0.77 33.04 10.23
C PRO A 458 1.58 31.94 10.92
N LEU A 459 2.01 30.93 10.16
CA LEU A 459 2.90 29.83 10.61
C LEU A 459 4.21 30.33 11.23
N ALA A 460 4.50 31.64 11.14
CA ALA A 460 5.64 32.29 11.75
C ALA A 460 5.69 32.24 13.29
N ILE A 461 4.57 31.89 13.90
CA ILE A 461 4.40 31.88 15.35
C ILE A 461 4.22 30.45 15.88
N TRP A 462 4.60 29.44 15.09
CA TRP A 462 4.48 28.02 15.43
C TRP A 462 5.10 27.65 16.80
N PRO A 463 6.26 28.21 17.20
CA PRO A 463 6.82 27.96 18.53
C PRO A 463 6.20 28.85 19.63
N THR A 464 5.46 29.92 19.28
CA THR A 464 5.15 31.03 20.18
C THR A 464 3.66 31.37 20.36
N ASN A 465 2.72 30.83 19.57
CA ASN A 465 1.30 31.14 19.74
C ASN A 465 0.32 29.99 19.43
N ARG A 466 -0.53 29.72 20.42
CA ARG A 466 -2.01 29.57 20.39
C ARG A 466 -2.71 28.62 19.40
N TRP A 467 -2.09 28.07 18.36
CA TRP A 467 -2.73 27.03 17.52
C TRP A 467 -3.21 25.84 18.37
N PHE A 468 -2.49 25.54 19.45
CA PHE A 468 -2.78 24.42 20.37
C PHE A 468 -3.79 24.73 21.49
N ASN A 469 -4.23 25.99 21.61
CA ASN A 469 -5.28 26.40 22.56
C ASN A 469 -6.57 26.80 21.85
N ILE A 470 -6.65 26.66 20.53
CA ILE A 470 -7.83 27.00 19.75
C ILE A 470 -8.54 25.73 19.32
N THR A 471 -9.79 25.65 19.74
CA THR A 471 -10.76 24.65 19.33
C THR A 471 -11.16 24.92 17.87
N LEU A 472 -10.34 24.43 16.92
CA LEU A 472 -10.60 24.52 15.48
C LEU A 472 -11.90 23.81 15.11
N LEU A 473 -12.10 22.63 15.69
CA LEU A 473 -13.36 21.90 15.67
C LEU A 473 -14.08 22.16 17.00
N GLN A 474 -15.22 22.83 16.93
CA GLN A 474 -16.04 23.10 18.11
C GLN A 474 -16.46 21.78 18.77
N GLY A 475 -16.34 21.71 20.10
CA GLY A 475 -16.70 20.53 20.89
C GLY A 475 -15.62 19.45 21.01
N ILE A 476 -14.43 19.62 20.42
CA ILE A 476 -13.30 18.67 20.56
C ILE A 476 -12.17 19.32 21.37
N PRO A 477 -11.66 18.72 22.45
CA PRO A 477 -10.52 19.26 23.20
C PRO A 477 -9.30 19.52 22.30
N SER A 478 -8.57 20.60 22.57
CA SER A 478 -7.44 20.99 21.72
C SER A 478 -6.32 19.94 21.71
N THR A 479 -6.11 19.26 22.83
CA THR A 479 -5.20 18.12 22.99
C THR A 479 -5.49 16.98 22.00
N ILE A 480 -6.76 16.70 21.73
CA ILE A 480 -7.20 15.60 20.87
C ILE A 480 -7.09 15.95 19.38
N GLN A 481 -7.44 17.18 18.98
CA GLN A 481 -7.37 17.58 17.56
C GLN A 481 -5.96 17.97 17.12
N SER A 482 -5.06 18.33 18.05
CA SER A 482 -3.71 18.84 17.74
C SER A 482 -2.87 17.93 16.84
N PRO A 483 -2.73 16.61 17.12
CA PRO A 483 -1.93 15.72 16.26
C PRO A 483 -2.42 15.68 14.81
N THR A 484 -3.74 15.75 14.62
CA THR A 484 -4.35 15.74 13.28
C THR A 484 -4.11 17.06 12.54
N ILE A 485 -4.23 18.19 13.24
CA ILE A 485 -4.06 19.53 12.66
C ILE A 485 -2.60 19.80 12.27
N ILE A 486 -1.64 19.37 13.10
CA ILE A 486 -0.20 19.57 12.84
C ILE A 486 0.24 18.96 11.50
N VAL A 487 -0.42 17.88 11.07
CA VAL A 487 -0.07 17.16 9.84
C VAL A 487 -0.78 17.72 8.60
N LEU A 488 -1.79 18.59 8.73
CA LEU A 488 -2.48 19.19 7.56
C LEU A 488 -1.57 19.98 6.61
N PRO A 489 -0.65 20.87 7.08
CA PRO A 489 0.29 21.55 6.19
C PRO A 489 1.20 20.55 5.47
N PHE A 490 1.61 19.50 6.18
CA PHE A 490 2.44 18.42 5.64
C PHE A 490 1.69 17.63 4.56
N LEU A 491 0.44 17.25 4.83
CA LEU A 491 -0.44 16.59 3.87
C LEU A 491 -0.68 17.46 2.63
N ALA A 492 -0.89 18.78 2.78
CA ALA A 492 -1.06 19.70 1.67
C ALA A 492 0.19 19.74 0.77
N LEU A 493 1.40 19.79 1.36
CA LEU A 493 2.66 19.69 0.61
C LEU A 493 2.83 18.35 -0.09
N LEU A 494 2.50 17.24 0.57
CA LEU A 494 2.59 15.91 -0.04
C LEU A 494 1.63 15.77 -1.22
N ILE A 495 0.37 16.21 -1.08
CA ILE A 495 -0.62 16.22 -2.16
C ILE A 495 -0.12 17.09 -3.33
N ARG A 496 0.38 18.30 -3.05
CA ARG A 496 0.95 19.20 -4.06
C ARG A 496 2.10 18.51 -4.81
N ASN A 497 3.06 17.94 -4.10
CA ASN A 497 4.23 17.28 -4.69
C ASN A 497 3.85 16.09 -5.57
N VAL A 498 2.96 15.25 -5.07
CA VAL A 498 2.52 14.04 -5.77
C VAL A 498 1.66 14.41 -6.99
N ALA A 499 0.80 15.43 -6.91
CA ALA A 499 0.06 15.93 -8.06
C ALA A 499 0.99 16.51 -9.14
N LEU A 500 2.02 17.28 -8.75
CA LEU A 500 3.00 17.83 -9.69
C LEU A 500 3.81 16.78 -10.43
N SER A 501 3.95 15.57 -9.88
CA SER A 501 4.57 14.46 -10.61
C SER A 501 3.84 14.14 -11.92
N GLY A 502 2.53 14.40 -12.01
CA GLY A 502 1.73 14.25 -13.22
C GLY A 502 2.07 15.25 -14.33
N TYR A 503 2.63 16.41 -14.01
CA TYR A 503 3.17 17.33 -15.03
C TYR A 503 4.47 16.82 -15.65
N ALA A 504 5.28 16.11 -14.84
CA ALA A 504 6.58 15.59 -15.23
C ALA A 504 6.50 14.25 -15.99
N HIS A 505 5.50 13.43 -15.66
CA HIS A 505 5.31 12.12 -16.24
C HIS A 505 4.85 12.22 -17.71
N GLY A 506 5.40 11.37 -18.58
CA GLY A 506 5.16 11.43 -20.04
C GLY A 506 6.04 12.46 -20.78
N ARG A 507 6.54 13.50 -20.09
CA ARG A 507 7.50 14.48 -20.64
C ARG A 507 8.97 14.14 -20.33
N GLY A 508 9.20 13.11 -19.52
CA GLY A 508 10.54 12.58 -19.23
C GLY A 508 11.35 13.42 -18.24
N TYR A 509 10.72 14.26 -17.43
CA TYR A 509 11.44 15.09 -16.46
C TYR A 509 11.83 14.27 -15.21
N PRO A 510 13.14 14.11 -14.90
CA PRO A 510 13.58 13.36 -13.72
C PRO A 510 13.10 13.99 -12.41
N THR A 511 12.92 15.31 -12.38
CA THR A 511 12.55 16.08 -11.19
C THR A 511 11.22 15.66 -10.57
N GLY A 512 10.23 15.26 -11.37
CA GLY A 512 8.95 14.78 -10.82
C GLY A 512 9.08 13.45 -10.08
N SER A 513 9.96 12.56 -10.55
CA SER A 513 10.22 11.28 -9.88
C SER A 513 10.99 11.49 -8.57
N ILE A 514 11.95 12.42 -8.55
CA ILE A 514 12.68 12.81 -7.34
C ILE A 514 11.74 13.46 -6.33
N LEU A 515 10.85 14.36 -6.77
CA LEU A 515 9.87 15.03 -5.92
C LEU A 515 8.92 14.02 -5.25
N MET A 516 8.45 13.04 -6.03
CA MET A 516 7.63 11.94 -5.54
C MET A 516 8.39 11.09 -4.49
N GLY A 517 9.62 10.70 -4.79
CA GLY A 517 10.46 9.90 -3.87
C GLY A 517 10.81 10.64 -2.59
N GLY A 518 11.14 11.94 -2.68
CA GLY A 518 11.38 12.79 -1.52
C GLY A 518 10.13 12.90 -0.63
N SER A 519 8.97 13.17 -1.23
CA SER A 519 7.69 13.16 -0.50
C SER A 519 7.41 11.84 0.21
N MET A 520 7.72 10.71 -0.42
CA MET A 520 7.56 9.39 0.18
C MET A 520 8.44 9.23 1.43
N LEU A 521 9.73 9.57 1.35
CA LEU A 521 10.65 9.46 2.50
C LEU A 521 10.21 10.35 3.66
N PHE A 522 9.76 11.57 3.37
CA PHE A 522 9.20 12.48 4.37
C PHE A 522 7.87 11.95 4.96
N ALA A 523 7.02 11.32 4.15
CA ALA A 523 5.80 10.69 4.69
C ALA A 523 6.14 9.60 5.73
N MET A 524 7.22 8.85 5.55
CA MET A 524 7.67 7.85 6.53
C MET A 524 8.21 8.45 7.84
N THR A 525 8.53 9.75 7.89
CA THR A 525 8.98 10.42 9.12
C THR A 525 7.82 10.90 9.99
N ILE A 526 6.56 10.81 9.53
CA ILE A 526 5.38 11.25 10.28
C ILE A 526 5.30 10.63 11.68
N PRO A 527 5.54 9.32 11.90
CA PRO A 527 5.45 8.76 13.24
C PRO A 527 6.50 9.31 14.22
N ILE A 528 7.62 9.85 13.71
CA ILE A 528 8.69 10.47 14.54
C ILE A 528 8.19 11.75 15.23
N ILE A 529 7.17 12.42 14.66
CA ILE A 529 6.55 13.62 15.23
C ILE A 529 6.03 13.34 16.66
N ALA A 530 5.70 12.09 16.98
CA ALA A 530 5.06 11.68 18.21
C ALA A 530 5.97 11.09 19.30
N GLY A 531 7.27 10.89 19.03
CA GLY A 531 8.21 10.38 20.04
C GLY A 531 8.55 11.38 21.16
N ASN A 532 7.81 12.48 21.24
CA ASN A 532 8.09 13.60 22.12
C ASN A 532 7.02 13.73 23.21
N ASP A 533 7.46 13.98 24.44
CA ASP A 533 6.59 13.96 25.63
C ASP A 533 5.58 15.12 25.73
N SER A 534 5.70 16.17 24.90
CA SER A 534 4.83 17.35 24.97
C SER A 534 4.31 17.79 23.60
N ILE A 535 3.09 18.33 23.59
CA ILE A 535 2.43 18.89 22.39
C ILE A 535 3.32 19.97 21.73
N GLY A 536 4.07 20.75 22.53
CA GLY A 536 5.01 21.75 22.02
C GLY A 536 6.19 21.13 21.26
N HIS A 537 6.73 20.00 21.72
CA HIS A 537 7.78 19.30 20.99
C HIS A 537 7.26 18.65 19.71
N VAL A 538 6.09 18.00 19.76
CA VAL A 538 5.39 17.46 18.57
C VAL A 538 5.19 18.56 17.52
N ALA A 539 4.75 19.74 17.94
CA ALA A 539 4.58 20.90 17.07
C ALA A 539 5.90 21.35 16.42
N ASN A 540 6.97 21.48 17.21
CA ASN A 540 8.29 21.91 16.73
C ASN A 540 8.97 20.88 15.81
N THR A 541 8.70 19.59 16.00
CA THR A 541 9.15 18.54 15.08
C THR A 541 8.34 18.54 13.79
N GLY A 542 7.01 18.67 13.87
CA GLY A 542 6.12 18.79 12.70
C GLY A 542 6.50 19.99 11.82
N ALA A 543 6.54 21.19 12.42
CA ALA A 543 7.75 21.98 12.46
C ALA A 543 8.74 21.95 11.31
N ALA A 544 9.91 21.54 11.76
CA ALA A 544 11.10 21.28 10.98
C ALA A 544 10.82 20.36 9.80
N LEU A 545 9.97 19.34 9.92
CA LEU A 545 9.70 18.42 8.82
C LEU A 545 8.94 19.09 7.66
N VAL A 546 7.96 19.94 7.95
CA VAL A 546 7.25 20.72 6.93
C VAL A 546 8.22 21.68 6.22
N PHE A 547 9.04 22.41 6.97
CA PHE A 547 10.01 23.33 6.37
C PHE A 547 11.10 22.61 5.57
N ALA A 548 11.60 21.47 6.06
CA ALA A 548 12.59 20.66 5.36
C ALA A 548 12.00 20.07 4.06
N LEU A 549 10.79 19.53 4.11
CA LEU A 549 10.08 19.06 2.91
C LEU A 549 9.86 20.22 1.93
N TYR A 550 9.43 21.38 2.41
CA TYR A 550 9.22 22.56 1.57
C TYR A 550 10.52 22.98 0.88
N ALA A 551 11.64 23.11 1.61
CA ALA A 551 12.92 23.54 1.06
C ALA A 551 13.43 22.60 -0.06
N ILE A 552 13.32 21.29 0.13
CA ILE A 552 13.69 20.31 -0.89
C ILE A 552 12.70 20.38 -2.07
N SER A 553 11.41 20.47 -1.78
CA SER A 553 10.36 20.54 -2.81
C SER A 553 10.50 21.78 -3.68
N LEU A 554 10.93 22.91 -3.11
CA LEU A 554 11.06 24.20 -3.76
C LEU A 554 12.07 24.12 -4.90
N MET A 555 13.27 23.59 -4.65
CA MET A 555 14.30 23.45 -5.69
C MET A 555 13.82 22.60 -6.87
N LEU A 556 13.13 21.50 -6.56
CA LEU A 556 12.58 20.59 -7.56
C LEU A 556 11.41 21.21 -8.33
N VAL A 557 10.57 22.02 -7.68
CA VAL A 557 9.50 22.80 -8.33
C VAL A 557 10.07 23.85 -9.26
N MET A 558 11.07 24.61 -8.83
CA MET A 558 11.66 25.65 -9.67
C MET A 558 12.26 25.01 -10.93
N SER A 559 12.95 23.88 -10.78
CA SER A 559 13.43 23.12 -11.94
C SER A 559 12.30 22.60 -12.83
N LEU A 560 11.20 22.09 -12.25
CA LEU A 560 10.01 21.69 -13.00
C LEU A 560 9.39 22.87 -13.77
N ASN A 561 9.28 24.04 -13.15
CA ASN A 561 8.70 25.23 -13.76
C ASN A 561 9.53 25.72 -14.96
N LEU A 562 10.86 25.69 -14.88
CA LEU A 562 11.72 26.01 -16.02
C LEU A 562 11.52 25.04 -17.19
N ASN A 563 11.40 23.75 -16.90
CA ASN A 563 11.12 22.74 -17.93
C ASN A 563 9.75 22.96 -18.56
N LEU A 564 8.71 23.21 -17.76
CA LEU A 564 7.38 23.54 -18.25
C LEU A 564 7.38 24.80 -19.11
N ALA A 565 8.14 25.83 -18.73
CA ALA A 565 8.29 27.03 -19.53
C ALA A 565 8.90 26.74 -20.90
N ASN A 566 9.92 25.88 -20.98
CA ASN A 566 10.52 25.48 -22.25
C ASN A 566 9.50 24.78 -23.17
N ASP A 567 8.63 23.94 -22.62
CA ASP A 567 7.61 23.25 -23.40
C ASP A 567 6.47 24.18 -23.82
N VAL A 568 6.10 25.15 -22.99
CA VAL A 568 5.14 26.20 -23.36
C VAL A 568 5.69 27.07 -24.50
N GLU A 569 6.99 27.40 -24.47
CA GLU A 569 7.66 28.12 -25.54
C GLU A 569 7.67 27.33 -26.85
N LYS A 570 8.01 26.03 -26.79
CA LYS A 570 7.94 25.12 -27.95
C LYS A 570 6.52 25.01 -28.52
N GLY A 571 5.50 25.16 -27.68
CA GLY A 571 4.09 25.25 -28.09
C GLY A 571 3.72 26.56 -28.79
N GLY A 572 4.65 27.49 -28.99
CA GLY A 572 4.42 28.78 -29.66
C GLY A 572 3.99 29.91 -28.71
N HIS A 573 4.03 29.70 -27.39
CA HIS A 573 3.56 30.65 -26.37
C HIS A 573 4.73 31.29 -25.63
N SER A 574 5.54 32.08 -26.35
CA SER A 574 6.80 32.66 -25.85
C SER A 574 6.61 33.66 -24.70
N PHE A 575 5.54 34.46 -24.72
CA PHE A 575 5.23 35.41 -23.66
C PHE A 575 4.95 34.70 -22.34
N GLU A 576 4.05 33.71 -22.35
CA GLU A 576 3.70 32.91 -21.19
C GLU A 576 4.89 32.12 -20.64
N ALA A 577 5.71 31.54 -21.52
CA ALA A 577 6.93 30.86 -21.12
C ALA A 577 7.92 31.83 -20.43
N THR A 578 8.06 33.05 -20.97
CA THR A 578 8.92 34.08 -20.38
C THR A 578 8.41 34.48 -19.00
N PHE A 579 7.09 34.64 -18.83
CA PHE A 579 6.50 34.92 -17.53
C PHE A 579 6.82 33.82 -16.50
N ILE A 580 6.62 32.54 -16.85
CA ILE A 580 6.94 31.41 -15.96
C ILE A 580 8.44 31.42 -15.60
N ARG A 581 9.33 31.67 -16.56
CA ARG A 581 10.78 31.76 -16.31
C ARG A 581 11.13 32.88 -15.35
N VAL A 582 10.61 34.09 -15.58
CA VAL A 582 10.88 35.26 -14.73
C VAL A 582 10.40 34.99 -13.31
N CYS A 583 9.17 34.51 -13.13
CA CYS A 583 8.64 34.15 -11.81
C CYS A 583 9.51 33.10 -11.10
N THR A 584 9.98 32.10 -11.85
CA THR A 584 10.82 31.03 -11.31
C THR A 584 12.21 31.55 -10.90
N ILE A 585 12.85 32.38 -11.74
CA ILE A 585 14.14 32.99 -11.43
C ILE A 585 14.04 33.92 -10.22
N SER A 586 12.98 34.74 -10.15
CA SER A 586 12.70 35.57 -8.97
C SER A 586 12.57 34.71 -7.71
N GLY A 587 11.83 33.60 -7.78
CA GLY A 587 11.71 32.64 -6.67
C GLY A 587 13.06 32.09 -6.20
N VAL A 588 13.95 31.72 -7.14
CA VAL A 588 15.31 31.24 -6.81
C VAL A 588 16.16 32.35 -6.16
N ILE A 589 16.10 33.58 -6.67
CA ILE A 589 16.83 34.72 -6.09
C ILE A 589 16.34 34.98 -4.66
N PHE A 590 15.03 35.04 -4.45
CA PHE A 590 14.47 35.22 -3.11
C PHE A 590 14.80 34.05 -2.18
N ALA A 591 14.84 32.81 -2.66
CA ALA A 591 15.29 31.66 -1.87
C ALA A 591 16.74 31.83 -1.40
N GLY A 592 17.63 32.32 -2.29
CA GLY A 592 19.02 32.64 -1.95
C GLY A 592 19.12 33.76 -0.91
N ILE A 593 18.34 34.83 -1.05
CA ILE A 593 18.26 35.92 -0.06
C ILE A 593 17.79 35.38 1.29
N MET A 594 16.75 34.54 1.31
CA MET A 594 16.24 33.91 2.53
C MET A 594 17.29 33.00 3.19
N LEU A 595 18.05 32.23 2.42
CA LEU A 595 19.14 31.42 2.94
C LEU A 595 20.22 32.28 3.62
N VAL A 596 20.64 33.38 2.97
CA VAL A 596 21.60 34.32 3.54
C VAL A 596 21.05 34.96 4.82
N LEU A 597 19.78 35.36 4.83
CA LEU A 597 19.12 35.91 6.02
C LEU A 597 19.13 34.91 7.18
N VAL A 598 18.72 33.66 6.93
CA VAL A 598 18.74 32.60 7.95
C VAL A 598 20.14 32.37 8.48
N LEU A 599 21.14 32.19 7.60
CA LEU A 599 22.53 31.97 8.02
C LEU A 599 23.13 33.15 8.79
N THR A 600 22.75 34.38 8.44
CA THR A 600 23.26 35.60 9.09
C THR A 600 22.68 35.77 10.49
N PHE A 601 21.37 35.61 10.64
CA PHE A 601 20.70 35.80 11.93
C PHE A 601 20.84 34.60 12.86
N PHE A 602 20.83 33.37 12.33
CA PHE A 602 21.01 32.14 13.12
C PHE A 602 22.46 31.64 13.18
N GLY A 603 23.41 32.34 12.56
CA GLY A 603 24.85 32.13 12.78
C GLY A 603 25.34 32.62 14.15
N GLY A 604 24.50 33.39 14.88
CA GLY A 604 24.70 33.79 16.27
C GLY A 604 23.54 33.36 17.17
N LEU A 605 23.35 34.05 18.31
CA LEU A 605 22.17 33.91 19.17
C LEU A 605 21.19 35.05 18.86
N PRO A 606 20.21 34.86 17.95
CA PRO A 606 19.31 35.94 17.55
C PRO A 606 18.36 36.31 18.69
N ASP A 607 18.04 37.60 18.80
CA ASP A 607 17.00 38.07 19.70
C ASP A 607 15.58 37.76 19.17
N ALA A 608 14.56 37.93 20.00
CA ALA A 608 13.19 37.60 19.63
C ALA A 608 12.65 38.42 18.44
N ILE A 609 13.14 39.65 18.23
CA ILE A 609 12.72 40.53 17.13
C ILE A 609 13.32 40.02 15.83
N GLN A 610 14.60 39.65 15.84
CA GLN A 610 15.30 39.07 14.71
C GLN A 610 14.69 37.72 14.29
N ILE A 611 14.34 36.86 15.25
CA ILE A 611 13.61 35.62 14.98
C ILE A 611 12.27 35.95 14.31
N GLY A 612 11.46 36.84 14.90
CA GLY A 612 10.16 37.24 14.34
C GLY A 612 10.26 37.80 12.91
N PHE A 613 11.30 38.60 12.64
CA PHE A 613 11.57 39.15 11.32
C PHE A 613 11.92 38.06 10.29
N VAL A 614 12.90 37.19 10.61
CA VAL A 614 13.32 36.11 9.70
C VAL A 614 12.14 35.21 9.37
N VAL A 615 11.33 34.86 10.37
CA VAL A 615 10.21 33.96 10.16
C VAL A 615 9.09 34.64 9.36
N SER A 616 8.80 35.93 9.58
CA SER A 616 7.83 36.69 8.77
C SER A 616 8.26 36.78 7.30
N MET A 617 9.56 36.98 7.07
CA MET A 617 10.15 36.97 5.73
C MET A 617 10.06 35.58 5.09
N MET A 618 10.29 34.50 5.85
CA MET A 618 10.10 33.12 5.37
C MET A 618 8.66 32.84 4.96
N VAL A 619 7.67 33.24 5.76
CA VAL A 619 6.25 33.06 5.41
C VAL A 619 5.90 33.83 4.14
N THR A 620 6.32 35.09 4.05
CA THR A 620 6.08 35.94 2.86
C THR A 620 6.71 35.32 1.61
N PHE A 621 7.93 34.80 1.74
CA PHE A 621 8.63 34.09 0.68
C PHE A 621 7.89 32.84 0.23
N VAL A 622 7.47 31.98 1.17
CA VAL A 622 6.73 30.74 0.87
C VAL A 622 5.42 31.07 0.15
N VAL A 623 4.62 31.98 0.71
CA VAL A 623 3.32 32.37 0.16
C VAL A 623 3.47 32.99 -1.23
N GLY A 624 4.38 33.95 -1.40
CA GLY A 624 4.61 34.59 -2.69
C GLY A 624 5.07 33.61 -3.75
N THR A 625 5.95 32.68 -3.38
CA THR A 625 6.49 31.66 -4.30
C THR A 625 5.42 30.66 -4.74
N GLU A 626 4.55 30.23 -3.81
CA GLU A 626 3.45 29.33 -4.11
C GLU A 626 2.38 30.01 -4.98
N ILE A 627 2.06 31.30 -4.76
CA ILE A 627 1.18 32.07 -5.64
C ILE A 627 1.72 32.11 -7.08
N LEU A 628 3.00 32.47 -7.23
CA LEU A 628 3.64 32.54 -8.56
C LEU A 628 3.69 31.17 -9.23
N SER A 629 3.96 30.11 -8.47
CA SER A 629 3.99 28.73 -8.98
C SER A 629 2.61 28.26 -9.42
N ALA A 630 1.56 28.54 -8.62
CA ALA A 630 0.18 28.18 -8.95
C ALA A 630 -0.29 28.85 -10.25
N ILE A 631 0.03 30.13 -10.44
CA ILE A 631 -0.26 30.85 -11.69
C ILE A 631 0.52 30.21 -12.85
N GLY A 632 1.81 29.90 -12.66
CA GLY A 632 2.64 29.25 -13.67
C GLY A 632 2.12 27.87 -14.08
N TRP A 633 1.69 27.04 -13.13
CA TRP A 633 1.10 25.73 -13.40
C TRP A 633 -0.25 25.82 -14.11
N LEU A 634 -1.07 26.81 -13.78
CA LEU A 634 -2.33 27.07 -14.47
C LEU A 634 -2.08 27.43 -15.94
N ILE A 635 -1.16 28.37 -16.19
CA ILE A 635 -0.77 28.78 -17.55
C ILE A 635 -0.23 27.58 -18.33
N ALA A 636 0.73 26.84 -17.77
CA ALA A 636 1.28 25.64 -18.38
C ALA A 636 0.20 24.57 -18.63
N GLY A 637 -0.71 24.38 -17.68
CA GLY A 637 -1.82 23.43 -17.77
C GLY A 637 -2.77 23.73 -18.94
N PHE A 638 -3.10 25.01 -19.17
CA PHE A 638 -3.89 25.42 -20.32
C PHE A 638 -3.13 25.27 -21.64
N ARG A 639 -1.89 25.77 -21.69
CA ARG A 639 -1.10 25.82 -22.93
C ARG A 639 -0.63 24.44 -23.39
N LEU A 640 -0.31 23.56 -22.46
CA LEU A 640 0.07 22.17 -22.75
C LEU A 640 -1.14 21.23 -22.90
N GLY A 641 -2.36 21.77 -22.93
CA GLY A 641 -3.58 21.01 -23.19
C GLY A 641 -4.03 20.08 -22.06
N MET A 642 -3.38 20.10 -20.88
CA MET A 642 -3.75 19.27 -19.73
C MET A 642 -5.16 19.60 -19.22
N MET A 643 -5.54 20.89 -19.23
CA MET A 643 -6.91 21.32 -18.86
C MET A 643 -8.00 20.82 -19.82
N LYS A 644 -7.62 20.31 -21.01
CA LYS A 644 -8.55 19.70 -21.98
C LYS A 644 -8.65 18.18 -21.81
N GLN A 645 -7.74 17.56 -21.05
CA GLN A 645 -7.70 16.11 -20.82
C GLN A 645 -8.55 15.73 -19.61
N GLY A 646 -9.51 14.81 -19.81
CA GLY A 646 -10.36 14.25 -18.75
C GLY A 646 -11.86 14.56 -18.83
N PHE A 647 -12.31 15.49 -19.68
CA PHE A 647 -13.74 15.79 -19.86
C PHE A 647 -14.41 15.10 -21.06
N GLY A 648 -13.64 14.48 -21.95
CA GLY A 648 -14.16 13.74 -23.11
C GLY A 648 -14.40 12.26 -22.80
N PHE A 649 -15.67 11.83 -22.80
CA PHE A 649 -16.06 10.41 -22.76
C PHE A 649 -15.96 9.78 -24.15
N PHE A 650 -14.75 9.60 -24.68
CA PHE A 650 -14.58 8.87 -25.95
C PHE A 650 -14.19 7.43 -25.68
N LYS A 651 -15.04 6.51 -26.13
CA LYS A 651 -14.69 5.09 -26.21
C LYS A 651 -13.56 4.98 -27.24
N ILE A 652 -12.39 4.50 -26.83
CA ILE A 652 -11.33 4.12 -27.77
C ILE A 652 -11.94 3.02 -28.65
N SER A 653 -12.26 3.33 -29.90
CA SER A 653 -12.88 2.36 -30.80
C SER A 653 -11.86 1.28 -31.14
N LYS A 654 -12.28 0.02 -31.04
CA LYS A 654 -11.45 -1.17 -31.30
C LYS A 654 -10.91 -1.22 -32.72
#